data_AF-A0A6I1GL00-F1
#
_entry.id   AF-A0A6I1GL00-F1
#
_cell.length_a   1.000
_cell.length_b   1.000
_cell.length_c   1.000
_cell.angle_alpha   90.00
_cell.angle_beta   90.00
_cell.angle_gamma   90.00
#
_symmetry.space_group_name_H-M   'P 1'
#
loop_
_entity.id
_entity.type
_entity.pdbx_description
1 polymer ?
#
loop_
_entity_poly.entity_id
_entity_poly.type
_entity_poly.pdbx_seq_one_letter_code
_entity_poly.pdbx_strand_id
1 'polypeptide(L)'
;MQYQSDNGSIQFDLVPQPTSVTLDPAAPPVALPSRDRIVESRAVDDPSGLLATQLADDIQAVTGLRWDVAKDGQAMPPAASTGRGGVGEHVAAAPSAAETSVAVAAATSAGLPTAGLSAFASPRHWRAFITLTLDPAGTRPLASPDCRRAASIAAPATPVPAAGSPDVAESSAATQPTQAVAAQAALPLAPAATPASLAPQSYRLTIAPTGVTIVGADAAGVRNGVQTLRQIIRQCGAALPQLTIEDRPAYAVRGYYLDATRGRVPTLAWLKQWADLLCLYKYNQLQLYIEHTFMFDGLSEAWRGTSPLKPADIVAFDDYCADRGIELVPSVSTFGHHYMALRTRELRRLSEFPEDADRAYSFIERQRHHTLNITEPDSLALSLKLIDDYLQLFRTRKFNICGDETFDLGRGRSHAEAERRGVATMYAEYVSTLCEHLSERGYEPMFWGDIAVEHPEILTMLPANVTLLNWLYAPAIGDDKVRLVAQSGATQYVCPAVWCWNALLPRLDDAWNNISRLARYGVTYGAAGYLVTDWGDYGHVNDPRMAVPGLLYGAQAAWNPLADVRSGACACGRDGACGCCAADACGCDVAGCTCADAAVTSAAEPVAATSQTVPSAAVAAAAQDTVTECGRDVDGIAADAAVTTPGEPADDETFDVGDDLAAADPAAAADAPTAAAPAGAVADSAAPATNPSSSEGDDYTGGTADQSAGAPDGPAAAGIVEMNRRVAAVEYGDRSGDLLAALRDASCRVAFGFDDMVWYCELDEGDGRFNRDAASAVHFSVHGFPGRYAGEWGARLTACEDLAAARRTVMEGLSPHIVRVGEANAALRADALRLSVAAARASRLGSAARDLPAFSTAIDGQRWFNLAGLCLAVREGVMSFTDVDVAAATAGLVDDAVAGLGDAGLGDAVVEPVAVHEHGARPVAGSAFVDGRTLARETARGLERWFETYCDVWRTVSAESELRRIASIVWRIADFLRA
;
A
#
# COMPACT_ATOMS: atom_id res chain seq x y z
N MET A 1 17.43 5.09 -16.08
CA MET A 1 18.88 5.34 -16.20
C MET A 1 19.61 4.27 -15.40
N GLN A 2 20.36 3.41 -16.09
CA GLN A 2 21.29 2.44 -15.48
C GLN A 2 22.69 3.05 -15.41
N TYR A 3 23.46 2.74 -14.36
CA TYR A 3 24.84 3.21 -14.21
C TYR A 3 25.80 2.15 -14.74
N GLN A 4 26.74 2.56 -15.60
CA GLN A 4 27.63 1.65 -16.34
C GLN A 4 29.01 2.29 -16.58
N SER A 5 30.07 1.47 -16.58
CA SER A 5 31.42 1.85 -17.05
C SER A 5 31.58 1.70 -18.57
N ASP A 6 32.49 2.43 -19.21
CA ASP A 6 32.65 2.49 -20.69
C ASP A 6 32.90 1.12 -21.32
N ASN A 7 33.55 0.23 -20.56
CA ASN A 7 33.85 -1.15 -20.95
C ASN A 7 32.75 -2.17 -20.60
N GLY A 8 31.62 -1.74 -20.02
CA GLY A 8 30.51 -2.60 -19.57
C GLY A 8 30.82 -3.52 -18.39
N SER A 9 32.00 -3.42 -17.76
CA SER A 9 32.43 -4.36 -16.71
C SER A 9 31.66 -4.24 -15.39
N ILE A 10 31.09 -3.06 -15.11
CA ILE A 10 30.15 -2.85 -14.00
C ILE A 10 28.86 -2.24 -14.55
N GLN A 11 27.74 -2.80 -14.10
CA GLN A 11 26.39 -2.26 -14.27
C GLN A 11 25.64 -2.36 -12.94
N PHE A 12 24.92 -1.32 -12.55
CA PHE A 12 24.04 -1.29 -11.38
C PHE A 12 22.92 -0.23 -11.53
N ASP A 13 21.88 -0.42 -10.74
CA ASP A 13 20.73 0.47 -10.63
C ASP A 13 20.56 0.95 -9.17
N LEU A 14 19.77 2.00 -8.94
CA LEU A 14 19.48 2.53 -7.59
C LEU A 14 18.00 2.90 -7.45
N VAL A 15 17.46 2.64 -6.26
CA VAL A 15 16.13 3.09 -5.82
C VAL A 15 16.23 3.60 -4.37
N PRO A 16 15.96 4.89 -4.09
CA PRO A 16 15.73 5.96 -5.06
C PRO A 16 16.98 6.28 -5.91
N GLN A 17 16.75 6.83 -7.11
CA GLN A 17 17.82 7.42 -7.93
C GLN A 17 18.40 8.69 -7.27
N PRO A 18 19.72 8.77 -7.05
CA PRO A 18 20.36 9.95 -6.51
C PRO A 18 20.22 11.20 -7.39
N THR A 19 20.20 12.38 -6.76
CA THR A 19 20.10 13.67 -7.47
C THR A 19 21.38 14.09 -8.20
N SER A 20 22.56 13.61 -7.78
CA SER A 20 23.83 13.80 -8.48
C SER A 20 24.71 12.55 -8.37
N VAL A 21 25.24 12.11 -9.51
CA VAL A 21 26.20 10.99 -9.62
C VAL A 21 27.31 11.40 -10.58
N THR A 22 28.54 11.48 -10.08
CA THR A 22 29.76 11.60 -10.89
C THR A 22 30.48 10.25 -10.86
N LEU A 23 30.49 9.54 -11.97
CA LEU A 23 31.18 8.26 -12.15
C LEU A 23 32.33 8.46 -13.14
N ASP A 24 33.48 7.84 -12.90
CA ASP A 24 34.54 7.73 -13.91
C ASP A 24 34.35 6.40 -14.65
N PRO A 25 33.85 6.42 -15.91
CA PRO A 25 33.51 5.20 -16.63
C PRO A 25 34.74 4.51 -17.24
N ALA A 26 35.88 5.20 -17.33
CA ALA A 26 37.14 4.66 -17.83
C ALA A 26 38.03 4.09 -16.71
N ALA A 27 37.79 4.50 -15.47
CA ALA A 27 38.52 4.03 -14.30
C ALA A 27 38.30 2.53 -14.01
N PRO A 28 39.33 1.80 -13.54
CA PRO A 28 39.20 0.40 -13.19
C PRO A 28 38.36 0.20 -11.91
N PRO A 29 37.64 -0.92 -11.76
CA PRO A 29 36.94 -1.27 -10.53
C PRO A 29 37.80 -1.22 -9.26
N VAL A 30 37.20 -0.75 -8.17
CA VAL A 30 37.77 -0.83 -6.82
C VAL A 30 37.44 -2.20 -6.24
N ALA A 31 38.44 -3.07 -6.17
CA ALA A 31 38.30 -4.37 -5.50
C ALA A 31 38.21 -4.18 -3.98
N LEU A 32 37.18 -4.76 -3.35
CA LEU A 32 37.09 -4.87 -1.90
C LEU A 32 38.20 -5.82 -1.38
N PRO A 33 39.03 -5.41 -0.40
CA PRO A 33 39.99 -6.30 0.22
C PRO A 33 39.32 -7.50 0.91
N SER A 34 40.00 -8.65 0.94
CA SER A 34 39.43 -9.88 1.51
C SER A 34 39.19 -9.79 3.03
N ARG A 35 39.91 -8.92 3.74
CA ARG A 35 39.64 -8.51 5.12
C ARG A 35 40.11 -7.08 5.31
N ASP A 36 39.23 -6.24 5.83
CA ASP A 36 39.54 -4.89 6.32
C ASP A 36 38.52 -4.51 7.40
N ARG A 37 38.35 -3.21 7.66
CA ARG A 37 37.52 -2.66 8.73
C ARG A 37 36.63 -1.52 8.23
N ILE A 38 35.41 -1.47 8.77
CA ILE A 38 34.52 -0.32 8.69
C ILE A 38 34.71 0.49 9.99
N VAL A 39 35.05 1.77 9.86
CA VAL A 39 35.15 2.72 10.98
C VAL A 39 34.05 3.76 10.87
N GLU A 40 33.28 3.89 11.93
CA GLU A 40 32.22 4.89 12.06
C GLU A 40 32.58 5.87 13.18
N SER A 41 32.32 7.16 12.99
CA SER A 41 32.62 8.13 14.04
C SER A 41 31.59 8.07 15.18
N ARG A 42 32.02 8.35 16.41
CA ARG A 42 31.10 8.58 17.55
C ARG A 42 30.25 9.84 17.40
N ALA A 43 30.60 10.73 16.47
CA ALA A 43 29.73 11.84 16.09
C ALA A 43 28.45 11.38 15.37
N VAL A 44 28.46 10.18 14.76
CA VAL A 44 27.25 9.56 14.19
C VAL A 44 26.43 8.96 15.32
N ASP A 45 25.19 9.42 15.47
CA ASP A 45 24.24 8.90 16.46
C ASP A 45 23.67 7.54 16.05
N ASP A 46 24.54 6.54 16.19
CA ASP A 46 24.25 5.11 16.16
C ASP A 46 25.10 4.48 17.28
N PRO A 47 24.55 4.31 18.49
CA PRO A 47 25.27 3.69 19.60
C PRO A 47 25.44 2.17 19.42
N SER A 48 24.66 1.55 18.53
CA SER A 48 24.68 0.11 18.25
C SER A 48 25.75 -0.29 17.23
N GLY A 49 26.14 0.65 16.34
CA GLY A 49 26.92 0.36 15.14
C GLY A 49 26.14 -0.44 14.09
N LEU A 50 24.82 -0.28 14.03
CA LEU A 50 23.94 -0.93 13.06
C LEU A 50 24.37 -0.61 11.62
N LEU A 51 24.71 0.64 11.32
CA LEU A 51 25.07 1.06 9.95
C LEU A 51 26.36 0.38 9.47
N ALA A 52 27.41 0.39 10.30
CA ALA A 52 28.61 -0.38 10.05
C ALA A 52 28.36 -1.91 10.00
N THR A 53 27.45 -2.43 10.83
CA THR A 53 27.09 -3.85 10.86
C THR A 53 26.36 -4.30 9.60
N GLN A 54 25.38 -3.52 9.13
CA GLN A 54 24.66 -3.75 7.88
C GLN A 54 25.60 -3.84 6.66
N LEU A 55 26.63 -2.97 6.60
CA LEU A 55 27.67 -3.06 5.57
C LEU A 55 28.54 -4.31 5.74
N ALA A 56 28.91 -4.69 6.96
CA ALA A 56 29.67 -5.92 7.21
C ALA A 56 28.87 -7.19 6.84
N ASP A 57 27.55 -7.17 7.01
CA ASP A 57 26.64 -8.25 6.60
C ASP A 57 26.56 -8.39 5.07
N ASP A 58 26.34 -7.29 4.35
CA ASP A 58 26.29 -7.32 2.88
C ASP A 58 27.66 -7.64 2.26
N ILE A 59 28.77 -7.13 2.83
CA ILE A 59 30.14 -7.53 2.42
C ILE A 59 30.36 -9.03 2.68
N GLN A 60 29.93 -9.57 3.82
CA GLN A 60 30.01 -11.00 4.09
C GLN A 60 29.17 -11.82 3.10
N ALA A 61 27.99 -11.34 2.72
CA ALA A 61 27.11 -12.01 1.75
C ALA A 61 27.75 -12.10 0.35
N VAL A 62 28.48 -11.07 -0.11
CA VAL A 62 29.09 -11.06 -1.45
C VAL A 62 30.53 -11.56 -1.53
N THR A 63 31.27 -11.59 -0.41
CA THR A 63 32.68 -12.05 -0.37
C THR A 63 32.88 -13.37 0.36
N GLY A 64 31.91 -13.81 1.17
CA GLY A 64 32.06 -14.92 2.12
C GLY A 64 32.89 -14.58 3.37
N LEU A 65 33.41 -13.35 3.50
CA LEU A 65 34.30 -12.94 4.59
C LEU A 65 33.75 -11.72 5.33
N ARG A 66 33.51 -11.85 6.63
CA ARG A 66 33.11 -10.71 7.48
C ARG A 66 34.29 -9.79 7.74
N TRP A 67 34.04 -8.48 7.69
CA TRP A 67 34.99 -7.43 8.06
C TRP A 67 34.80 -7.00 9.53
N ASP A 68 35.82 -6.34 10.08
CA ASP A 68 35.74 -5.72 11.41
C ASP A 68 34.82 -4.48 11.40
N VAL A 69 34.15 -4.20 12.52
CA VAL A 69 33.39 -2.97 12.76
C VAL A 69 33.92 -2.22 14.00
N ALA A 70 34.00 -0.89 13.93
CA ALA A 70 34.63 -0.07 14.97
C ALA A 70 34.05 1.36 15.07
N LYS A 71 33.96 1.89 16.30
CA LYS A 71 33.68 3.32 16.57
C LYS A 71 34.97 4.07 16.87
N ASP A 72 35.32 5.07 16.06
CA ASP A 72 36.59 5.84 16.12
C ASP A 72 37.83 4.93 16.35
N GLY A 73 37.90 3.82 15.64
CA GLY A 73 39.01 2.85 15.69
C GLY A 73 39.01 1.89 16.89
N GLN A 74 38.15 2.09 17.90
CA GLN A 74 37.89 1.06 18.91
C GLN A 74 36.98 -0.01 18.31
N ALA A 75 37.39 -1.28 18.40
CA ALA A 75 36.56 -2.40 17.97
C ALA A 75 35.24 -2.37 18.74
N MET A 76 34.12 -2.40 18.02
CA MET A 76 32.82 -2.62 18.66
C MET A 76 32.79 -4.04 19.23
N PRO A 77 32.04 -4.30 20.31
CA PRO A 77 31.65 -5.67 20.61
C PRO A 77 30.93 -6.25 19.37
N PRO A 78 30.98 -7.57 19.11
CA PRO A 78 30.09 -8.17 18.13
C PRO A 78 28.66 -7.79 18.54
N ALA A 79 27.93 -7.12 17.64
CA ALA A 79 26.56 -6.72 17.89
C ALA A 79 25.78 -7.93 18.41
N ALA A 80 25.01 -7.75 19.49
CA ALA A 80 24.21 -8.83 20.05
C ALA A 80 23.27 -9.33 18.95
N SER A 81 23.56 -10.52 18.41
CA SER A 81 22.84 -11.02 17.26
C SER A 81 21.36 -11.12 17.60
N THR A 82 20.50 -10.63 16.71
CA THR A 82 19.05 -10.69 16.88
C THR A 82 18.66 -12.14 17.15
N GLY A 83 18.27 -12.39 18.40
CA GLY A 83 18.46 -13.70 18.99
C GLY A 83 17.67 -14.78 18.27
N ARG A 84 18.36 -15.76 17.69
CA ARG A 84 17.80 -17.11 17.58
C ARG A 84 17.60 -17.61 19.01
N GLY A 85 16.41 -17.36 19.56
CA GLY A 85 16.02 -17.81 20.89
C GLY A 85 16.27 -19.31 21.04
N GLY A 86 16.93 -19.69 22.13
CA GLY A 86 17.31 -21.09 22.35
C GLY A 86 16.07 -21.96 22.48
N VAL A 87 15.90 -22.92 21.57
CA VAL A 87 14.81 -23.90 21.64
C VAL A 87 15.11 -24.91 22.75
N GLY A 88 14.38 -24.80 23.85
CA GLY A 88 14.41 -25.76 24.96
C GLY A 88 13.59 -27.01 24.69
N GLU A 89 14.19 -27.93 23.91
CA GLU A 89 13.91 -29.38 23.82
C GLU A 89 12.50 -29.93 23.49
N HIS A 90 12.50 -30.97 22.63
CA HIS A 90 11.45 -31.96 22.33
C HIS A 90 10.23 -31.52 21.47
N VAL A 91 9.73 -32.31 20.51
CA VAL A 91 10.21 -33.59 19.93
C VAL A 91 9.67 -33.82 18.50
N ALA A 92 10.54 -34.32 17.60
CA ALA A 92 10.26 -34.96 16.28
C ALA A 92 9.45 -34.17 15.21
N ALA A 93 9.50 -34.47 13.90
CA ALA A 93 10.21 -35.53 13.16
C ALA A 93 10.80 -35.00 11.84
N ALA A 94 11.71 -35.76 11.21
CA ALA A 94 12.19 -35.55 9.83
C ALA A 94 11.55 -36.58 8.87
N PRO A 95 11.54 -36.32 7.55
CA PRO A 95 12.60 -36.85 6.67
C PRO A 95 12.99 -35.86 5.54
N SER A 96 13.96 -36.10 4.64
CA SER A 96 15.22 -36.86 4.68
C SER A 96 16.06 -36.40 3.48
N ALA A 97 17.36 -36.15 3.63
CA ALA A 97 18.21 -35.76 2.51
C ALA A 97 18.66 -36.95 1.65
N ALA A 98 18.87 -36.72 0.35
CA ALA A 98 19.63 -37.59 -0.54
C ALA A 98 21.00 -36.94 -0.84
N GLU A 99 22.07 -37.71 -0.75
CA GLU A 99 23.45 -37.22 -0.90
C GLU A 99 23.91 -37.22 -2.37
N THR A 100 24.78 -36.28 -2.73
CA THR A 100 25.83 -36.57 -3.72
C THR A 100 27.08 -35.78 -3.36
N SER A 101 28.21 -36.46 -3.18
CA SER A 101 29.48 -35.87 -2.79
C SER A 101 30.44 -35.76 -3.98
N VAL A 102 31.20 -34.66 -4.04
CA VAL A 102 32.39 -34.53 -4.90
C VAL A 102 33.49 -33.90 -4.06
N ALA A 103 34.64 -34.57 -3.98
CA ALA A 103 35.78 -34.13 -3.19
C ALA A 103 36.78 -33.31 -4.02
N VAL A 104 37.42 -32.33 -3.40
CA VAL A 104 38.63 -31.67 -3.90
C VAL A 104 39.69 -31.74 -2.81
N ALA A 105 40.90 -32.17 -3.16
CA ALA A 105 41.95 -32.52 -2.19
C ALA A 105 42.71 -31.30 -1.67
N ALA A 106 43.01 -31.30 -0.37
CA ALA A 106 43.96 -30.37 0.24
C ALA A 106 45.40 -30.88 0.07
N ALA A 107 46.27 -30.07 -0.53
CA ALA A 107 47.70 -30.37 -0.63
C ALA A 107 48.45 -29.95 0.64
N THR A 108 49.38 -30.80 1.10
CA THR A 108 50.20 -30.55 2.28
C THR A 108 51.50 -29.82 1.95
N SER A 109 51.90 -28.91 2.83
CA SER A 109 53.29 -28.45 2.96
C SER A 109 53.59 -28.21 4.46
N ALA A 110 54.86 -28.26 4.86
CA ALA A 110 55.21 -28.45 6.27
C ALA A 110 56.45 -27.66 6.71
N GLY A 111 56.47 -27.29 7.99
CA GLY A 111 57.68 -27.32 8.81
C GLY A 111 58.43 -25.99 9.07
N LEU A 112 58.12 -25.40 10.24
CA LEU A 112 59.08 -24.73 11.14
C LEU A 112 59.74 -23.40 10.68
N PRO A 113 60.41 -22.64 11.58
CA PRO A 113 60.46 -22.74 13.05
C PRO A 113 59.89 -21.50 13.78
N THR A 114 59.67 -21.62 15.09
CA THR A 114 59.38 -20.48 15.99
C THR A 114 60.66 -19.90 16.58
N ALA A 115 60.88 -18.59 16.42
CA ALA A 115 61.92 -17.82 17.12
C ALA A 115 61.42 -16.39 17.40
N GLY A 116 61.83 -15.82 18.53
CA GLY A 116 61.14 -14.68 19.13
C GLY A 116 61.37 -13.31 18.49
N LEU A 117 60.32 -12.49 18.50
CA LEU A 117 60.40 -11.03 18.49
C LEU A 117 59.67 -10.50 19.74
N SER A 118 60.39 -9.79 20.60
CA SER A 118 59.83 -9.07 21.74
C SER A 118 59.53 -7.62 21.37
N ALA A 119 58.87 -6.89 22.28
CA ALA A 119 58.50 -5.47 22.16
C ALA A 119 57.56 -5.12 20.98
N PHE A 120 56.27 -5.42 21.14
CA PHE A 120 55.24 -4.66 20.43
C PHE A 120 55.20 -3.22 20.96
N ALA A 121 55.45 -2.26 20.07
CA ALA A 121 55.30 -0.84 20.35
C ALA A 121 53.82 -0.41 20.45
N SER A 122 53.62 0.81 20.95
CA SER A 122 52.35 1.52 21.16
C SER A 122 51.30 1.35 20.05
N PRO A 123 49.98 1.43 20.37
CA PRO A 123 48.91 1.00 19.47
C PRO A 123 48.96 1.66 18.09
N ARG A 124 49.10 0.80 17.07
CA ARG A 124 49.09 1.19 15.67
C ARG A 124 47.75 1.83 15.30
N HIS A 125 47.80 2.95 14.59
CA HIS A 125 46.62 3.45 13.89
C HIS A 125 46.31 2.49 12.74
N TRP A 126 45.19 1.78 12.84
CA TRP A 126 44.70 0.92 11.77
C TRP A 126 44.18 1.81 10.64
N ARG A 127 44.62 1.57 9.39
CA ARG A 127 43.87 2.06 8.24
C ARG A 127 42.60 1.24 8.12
N ALA A 128 41.51 1.90 7.76
CA ALA A 128 40.21 1.29 7.51
C ALA A 128 39.77 1.66 6.09
N PHE A 129 39.23 0.69 5.36
CA PHE A 129 38.83 0.86 3.97
C PHE A 129 37.47 1.55 3.81
N ILE A 130 36.57 1.47 4.79
CA ILE A 130 35.30 2.22 4.78
C ILE A 130 35.24 3.14 6.00
N THR A 131 34.96 4.42 5.78
CA THR A 131 34.79 5.43 6.84
C THR A 131 33.41 6.09 6.77
N LEU A 132 32.71 6.17 7.91
CA LEU A 132 31.40 6.81 8.06
C LEU A 132 31.52 7.98 9.04
N THR A 133 31.15 9.20 8.64
CA THR A 133 31.34 10.43 9.44
C THR A 133 30.26 11.48 9.20
N LEU A 134 30.13 12.44 10.11
CA LEU A 134 29.40 13.69 9.85
C LEU A 134 30.28 14.72 9.13
N ASP A 135 29.64 15.71 8.51
CA ASP A 135 30.26 16.90 7.93
C ASP A 135 30.81 17.85 9.04
N PRO A 136 32.13 18.11 9.10
CA PRO A 136 32.71 19.00 10.11
C PRO A 136 32.28 20.47 9.97
N ALA A 137 31.72 20.89 8.82
CA ALA A 137 31.16 22.23 8.67
C ALA A 137 29.76 22.37 9.29
N GLY A 138 29.03 21.26 9.45
CA GLY A 138 27.66 21.24 9.99
C GLY A 138 27.57 21.21 11.52
N THR A 139 28.66 20.94 12.23
CA THR A 139 28.63 20.64 13.68
C THR A 139 28.42 21.87 14.57
N ARG A 140 27.18 22.37 14.65
CA ARG A 140 26.65 22.98 15.87
C ARG A 140 25.93 21.90 16.69
N PRO A 141 26.14 21.80 18.01
CA PRO A 141 25.37 20.88 18.84
C PRO A 141 23.91 21.34 18.91
N LEU A 142 23.02 20.60 18.25
CA LEU A 142 21.60 20.62 18.63
C LEU A 142 21.50 20.10 20.07
N ALA A 143 20.83 20.86 20.94
CA ALA A 143 20.61 20.43 22.31
C ALA A 143 19.61 19.27 22.31
N SER A 144 20.07 18.08 22.73
CA SER A 144 19.19 16.93 22.93
C SER A 144 18.12 17.26 23.98
N PRO A 145 16.82 16.97 23.72
CA PRO A 145 15.80 16.93 24.76
C PRO A 145 16.14 15.78 25.72
N ASP A 146 16.74 16.10 26.86
CA ASP A 146 17.36 15.13 27.77
C ASP A 146 16.30 14.22 28.42
N CYS A 147 16.04 13.07 27.79
CA CYS A 147 14.85 12.24 28.01
C CYS A 147 14.96 11.37 29.28
N ARG A 148 14.87 12.01 30.45
CA ARG A 148 15.03 11.36 31.76
C ARG A 148 13.73 10.74 32.26
N ARG A 149 13.50 9.45 31.92
CA ARG A 149 12.64 8.58 32.74
C ARG A 149 13.28 8.41 34.12
N ALA A 150 12.65 8.94 35.16
CA ALA A 150 12.89 8.62 36.56
C ALA A 150 11.54 8.50 37.27
N ALA A 151 11.39 7.51 38.16
CA ALA A 151 10.10 7.08 38.67
C ALA A 151 9.80 7.54 40.11
N SER A 152 8.60 7.22 40.56
CA SER A 152 8.08 7.19 41.94
C SER A 152 7.30 8.39 42.49
N ILE A 153 6.34 8.05 43.34
CA ILE A 153 5.21 8.82 43.87
C ILE A 153 5.64 9.64 45.10
N ALA A 154 5.28 10.93 45.17
CA ALA A 154 4.94 11.63 46.42
C ALA A 154 4.41 13.06 46.17
N ALA A 155 3.56 13.55 47.08
CA ALA A 155 3.08 14.93 47.17
C ALA A 155 2.71 15.25 48.64
N PRO A 156 2.60 16.53 49.08
CA PRO A 156 3.23 17.75 48.57
C PRO A 156 3.83 18.68 49.68
N ALA A 157 4.34 19.85 49.26
CA ALA A 157 4.24 21.19 49.90
C ALA A 157 5.39 21.80 50.75
N THR A 158 5.48 23.14 50.59
CA THR A 158 6.11 24.23 51.39
C THR A 158 7.56 24.70 51.10
N PRO A 159 7.89 26.02 51.22
CA PRO A 159 9.08 26.65 50.60
C PRO A 159 9.90 27.60 51.54
N VAL A 160 10.75 28.49 50.96
CA VAL A 160 11.32 29.78 51.55
C VAL A 160 12.60 29.62 52.45
N PRO A 161 13.65 30.51 52.41
CA PRO A 161 14.30 31.25 51.30
C PRO A 161 15.85 31.59 51.43
N ALA A 162 16.40 32.28 50.41
CA ALA A 162 17.33 33.46 50.46
C ALA A 162 18.85 33.42 50.80
N ALA A 163 19.53 34.46 50.27
CA ALA A 163 20.89 35.03 50.53
C ALA A 163 22.14 34.24 50.01
N GLY A 164 23.20 34.89 49.49
CA GLY A 164 23.45 36.32 49.23
C GLY A 164 24.73 36.62 48.40
N SER A 165 24.94 37.89 48.03
CA SER A 165 25.99 38.44 47.12
C SER A 165 27.17 39.09 47.92
N PRO A 166 28.14 39.89 47.35
CA PRO A 166 28.47 40.26 45.95
C PRO A 166 30.01 40.35 45.63
N ASP A 167 30.36 41.11 44.57
CA ASP A 167 31.65 41.74 44.19
C ASP A 167 32.79 40.82 43.68
N VAL A 168 33.87 41.27 42.99
CA VAL A 168 34.45 42.61 42.72
C VAL A 168 34.80 42.77 41.21
N ALA A 169 35.19 43.96 40.72
CA ALA A 169 35.52 44.25 39.30
C ALA A 169 36.74 45.18 39.07
N GLU A 170 37.36 45.11 37.89
CA GLU A 170 38.35 46.04 37.26
C GLU A 170 38.36 45.74 35.72
N SER A 171 38.44 46.65 34.71
CA SER A 171 39.21 47.89 34.47
C SER A 171 40.70 47.64 34.18
N SER A 172 41.39 48.15 33.14
CA SER A 172 41.09 48.93 31.92
C SER A 172 42.28 48.68 30.90
N ALA A 173 42.56 49.34 29.76
CA ALA A 173 42.13 50.56 29.06
C ALA A 173 42.40 50.44 27.52
N ALA A 174 42.57 51.55 26.77
CA ALA A 174 42.89 51.53 25.32
C ALA A 174 43.81 52.71 24.87
N THR A 175 44.56 52.54 23.76
CA THR A 175 45.44 53.57 23.16
C THR A 175 45.54 53.45 21.62
N GLN A 176 45.59 54.58 20.91
CA GLN A 176 45.95 54.77 19.48
C GLN A 176 46.99 55.93 19.38
N PRO A 177 47.36 56.53 18.21
CA PRO A 177 47.25 56.15 16.79
C PRO A 177 48.59 56.30 16.01
N THR A 178 48.60 56.22 14.67
CA THR A 178 49.37 57.09 13.74
C THR A 178 49.01 56.82 12.25
N GLN A 179 49.43 57.70 11.32
CA GLN A 179 49.10 57.66 9.88
C GLN A 179 50.37 57.65 8.99
N ALA A 180 50.31 57.06 7.78
CA ALA A 180 50.57 57.75 6.48
C ALA A 180 50.79 56.81 5.26
N VAL A 181 49.88 56.93 4.27
CA VAL A 181 50.06 56.90 2.78
C VAL A 181 51.15 56.02 2.12
N ALA A 182 50.74 55.08 1.25
CA ALA A 182 51.44 54.73 0.00
C ALA A 182 50.55 54.00 -1.05
N ALA A 183 50.73 54.36 -2.33
CA ALA A 183 50.50 53.62 -3.60
C ALA A 183 49.18 52.86 -3.91
N GLN A 184 48.73 52.97 -5.17
CA GLN A 184 47.71 52.11 -5.78
C GLN A 184 48.35 50.87 -6.44
N ALA A 185 47.87 49.65 -6.16
CA ALA A 185 47.96 48.49 -7.05
C ALA A 185 47.04 47.34 -6.57
N ALA A 186 46.54 46.55 -7.52
CA ALA A 186 45.85 45.26 -7.35
C ALA A 186 44.56 45.21 -6.49
N LEU A 187 43.48 44.69 -7.08
CA LEU A 187 42.33 44.17 -6.35
C LEU A 187 42.77 42.91 -5.56
N PRO A 188 42.54 42.82 -4.25
CA PRO A 188 42.67 41.53 -3.55
C PRO A 188 41.57 40.58 -4.05
N LEU A 189 41.90 39.30 -4.20
CA LEU A 189 40.90 38.29 -4.54
C LEU A 189 39.82 38.24 -3.44
N ALA A 190 38.58 37.95 -3.84
CA ALA A 190 37.54 37.60 -2.89
C ALA A 190 38.02 36.42 -2.00
N PRO A 191 37.71 36.42 -0.70
CA PRO A 191 38.09 35.31 0.17
C PRO A 191 37.50 34.01 -0.37
N ALA A 192 38.31 32.94 -0.39
CA ALA A 192 37.88 31.64 -0.86
C ALA A 192 36.63 31.20 -0.09
N ALA A 193 35.57 30.81 -0.82
CA ALA A 193 34.31 30.45 -0.22
C ALA A 193 34.50 29.32 0.81
N THR A 194 33.99 29.54 2.03
CA THR A 194 33.92 28.49 3.03
C THR A 194 33.11 27.32 2.47
N PRO A 195 33.54 26.05 2.63
CA PRO A 195 32.74 24.91 2.19
C PRO A 195 31.32 25.00 2.77
N ALA A 196 30.32 25.01 1.90
CA ALA A 196 28.92 25.04 2.33
C ALA A 196 28.59 23.73 3.03
N SER A 197 28.07 23.82 4.25
CA SER A 197 27.64 22.65 5.03
C SER A 197 26.56 21.86 4.30
N LEU A 198 26.61 20.54 4.38
CA LEU A 198 25.59 19.65 3.83
C LEU A 198 24.19 19.97 4.42
N ALA A 199 23.16 19.83 3.60
CA ALA A 199 21.77 20.06 3.99
C ALA A 199 21.21 18.88 4.81
N PRO A 200 20.18 19.08 5.67
CA PRO A 200 19.61 18.00 6.48
C PRO A 200 19.28 16.74 5.68
N GLN A 201 19.56 15.57 6.26
CA GLN A 201 19.43 14.23 5.68
C GLN A 201 20.25 13.97 4.40
N SER A 202 21.09 14.92 3.94
CA SER A 202 21.92 14.76 2.75
C SER A 202 23.26 14.09 3.04
N TYR A 203 23.89 13.54 1.99
CA TYR A 203 25.17 12.87 2.08
C TYR A 203 26.05 13.01 0.83
N ARG A 204 27.34 12.77 1.04
CA ARG A 204 28.36 12.52 0.02
C ARG A 204 28.90 11.11 0.21
N LEU A 205 28.75 10.24 -0.78
CA LEU A 205 29.36 8.91 -0.86
C LEU A 205 30.45 8.94 -1.94
N THR A 206 31.70 8.66 -1.59
CA THR A 206 32.81 8.55 -2.54
C THR A 206 33.42 7.15 -2.46
N ILE A 207 33.54 6.48 -3.60
CA ILE A 207 34.23 5.19 -3.78
C ILE A 207 35.49 5.45 -4.61
N ALA A 208 36.66 5.23 -4.02
CA ALA A 208 37.95 5.50 -4.62
C ALA A 208 38.97 4.37 -4.36
N PRO A 209 40.10 4.27 -5.09
CA PRO A 209 41.12 3.24 -4.87
C PRO A 209 41.80 3.31 -3.49
N THR A 210 41.64 4.43 -2.78
CA THR A 210 42.13 4.64 -1.41
C THR A 210 41.14 4.20 -0.32
N GLY A 211 39.91 3.82 -0.69
CA GLY A 211 38.82 3.45 0.23
C GLY A 211 37.49 4.11 -0.13
N VAL A 212 36.46 3.81 0.65
CA VAL A 212 35.11 4.38 0.57
C VAL A 212 34.88 5.33 1.74
N THR A 213 34.27 6.49 1.48
CA THR A 213 33.89 7.45 2.53
C THR A 213 32.43 7.86 2.36
N ILE A 214 31.69 7.87 3.47
CA ILE A 214 30.34 8.44 3.56
C ILE A 214 30.39 9.59 4.56
N VAL A 215 30.02 10.79 4.09
CA VAL A 215 29.86 12.00 4.90
C VAL A 215 28.40 12.40 4.88
N GLY A 216 27.72 12.43 6.03
CA GLY A 216 26.35 12.93 6.17
C GLY A 216 26.30 14.30 6.83
N ALA A 217 25.26 15.09 6.55
CA ALA A 217 24.97 16.30 7.34
C ALA A 217 24.63 15.95 8.81
N ASP A 218 23.93 14.83 8.98
CA ASP A 218 23.43 14.28 10.23
C ASP A 218 23.43 12.74 10.15
N ALA A 219 22.97 12.07 11.22
CA ALA A 219 22.92 10.61 11.28
C ALA A 219 21.97 9.99 10.23
N ALA A 220 20.92 10.70 9.81
CA ALA A 220 20.04 10.25 8.73
C ALA A 220 20.74 10.38 7.36
N GLY A 221 21.56 11.41 7.15
CA GLY A 221 22.46 11.52 6.00
C GLY A 221 23.43 10.34 5.90
N VAL A 222 24.14 10.02 6.99
CA VAL A 222 25.06 8.86 7.01
C VAL A 222 24.29 7.57 6.71
N ARG A 223 23.14 7.37 7.35
CA ARG A 223 22.24 6.24 7.09
C ARG A 223 21.85 6.14 5.62
N ASN A 224 21.37 7.22 5.01
CA ASN A 224 20.99 7.29 3.59
C ASN A 224 22.16 6.91 2.65
N GLY A 225 23.36 7.41 2.93
CA GLY A 225 24.57 7.06 2.16
C GLY A 225 25.00 5.60 2.33
N VAL A 226 24.83 5.05 3.54
CA VAL A 226 25.06 3.62 3.82
C VAL A 226 24.09 2.75 3.02
N GLN A 227 22.79 3.07 2.99
CA GLN A 227 21.83 2.26 2.23
C GLN A 227 22.12 2.27 0.71
N THR A 228 22.51 3.40 0.14
CA THR A 228 22.95 3.44 -1.26
C THR A 228 24.22 2.61 -1.49
N LEU A 229 25.20 2.63 -0.58
CA LEU A 229 26.38 1.76 -0.69
C LEU A 229 26.01 0.26 -0.61
N ARG A 230 25.06 -0.12 0.26
CA ARG A 230 24.53 -1.50 0.34
C ARG A 230 23.91 -1.96 -0.98
N GLN A 231 23.10 -1.12 -1.62
CA GLN A 231 22.51 -1.43 -2.94
C GLN A 231 23.58 -1.64 -4.03
N ILE A 232 24.67 -0.86 -4.02
CA ILE A 232 25.80 -1.05 -4.94
C ILE A 232 26.52 -2.38 -4.65
N ILE A 233 26.85 -2.66 -3.38
CA ILE A 233 27.54 -3.90 -2.97
C ILE A 233 26.73 -5.15 -3.39
N ARG A 234 25.41 -5.16 -3.21
CA ARG A 234 24.52 -6.27 -3.59
C ARG A 234 24.49 -6.57 -5.10
N GLN A 235 24.72 -5.56 -5.94
CA GLN A 235 24.68 -5.70 -7.40
C GLN A 235 26.05 -5.89 -8.04
N CYS A 236 27.10 -5.25 -7.49
CA CYS A 236 28.47 -5.28 -8.02
C CYS A 236 29.38 -6.30 -7.31
N GLY A 237 28.98 -6.80 -6.14
CA GLY A 237 29.74 -7.73 -5.33
C GLY A 237 31.06 -7.13 -4.83
N ALA A 238 32.16 -7.86 -5.02
CA ALA A 238 33.49 -7.47 -4.54
C ALA A 238 34.21 -6.42 -5.41
N ALA A 239 33.62 -5.95 -6.52
CA ALA A 239 34.25 -5.01 -7.44
C ALA A 239 33.35 -3.77 -7.62
N LEU A 240 33.69 -2.67 -6.96
CA LEU A 240 32.85 -1.46 -6.91
C LEU A 240 33.25 -0.43 -7.99
N PRO A 241 32.30 0.35 -8.53
CA PRO A 241 32.59 1.44 -9.47
C PRO A 241 33.30 2.61 -8.76
N GLN A 242 34.20 3.31 -9.46
CA GLN A 242 34.75 4.59 -8.96
C GLN A 242 33.73 5.71 -9.20
N LEU A 243 33.24 6.32 -8.11
CA LEU A 243 32.21 7.34 -8.16
C LEU A 243 32.24 8.30 -6.97
N THR A 244 31.55 9.42 -7.13
CA THR A 244 31.03 10.25 -6.05
C THR A 244 29.54 10.53 -6.29
N ILE A 245 28.73 10.29 -5.27
CA ILE A 245 27.30 10.58 -5.21
C ILE A 245 27.10 11.72 -4.21
N GLU A 246 26.35 12.74 -4.62
CA GLU A 246 25.90 13.85 -3.75
C GLU A 246 24.37 13.88 -3.80
N ASP A 247 23.72 13.67 -2.66
CA ASP A 247 22.30 13.29 -2.68
C ASP A 247 21.53 13.74 -1.44
N ARG A 248 20.24 14.05 -1.64
CA ARG A 248 19.31 14.50 -0.60
C ARG A 248 17.86 14.14 -1.00
N PRO A 249 16.96 13.92 -0.04
CA PRO A 249 15.54 13.73 -0.35
C PRO A 249 14.89 15.02 -0.85
N ALA A 250 13.74 14.86 -1.52
CA ALA A 250 12.76 15.92 -1.76
C ALA A 250 11.88 16.14 -0.51
N TYR A 251 11.33 15.07 0.07
CA TYR A 251 10.49 15.13 1.26
C TYR A 251 11.28 14.87 2.56
N ALA A 252 11.09 15.72 3.57
CA ALA A 252 11.72 15.57 4.89
C ALA A 252 11.18 14.36 5.67
N VAL A 253 9.87 14.10 5.57
CA VAL A 253 9.20 12.90 6.10
C VAL A 253 8.75 12.03 4.94
N ARG A 254 9.18 10.76 4.97
CA ARG A 254 8.93 9.72 3.97
C ARG A 254 8.38 8.53 4.73
N GLY A 255 7.05 8.50 4.83
CA GLY A 255 6.30 7.56 5.62
C GLY A 255 5.77 6.38 4.80
N TYR A 256 5.62 5.25 5.47
CA TYR A 256 4.81 4.12 5.03
C TYR A 256 3.69 3.88 6.04
N TYR A 257 2.53 3.43 5.57
CA TYR A 257 1.34 3.22 6.39
C TYR A 257 0.80 1.82 6.08
N LEU A 258 0.89 0.92 7.05
CA LEU A 258 0.61 -0.51 6.85
C LEU A 258 -0.65 -0.94 7.60
N ASP A 259 -1.56 -1.60 6.90
CA ASP A 259 -2.73 -2.25 7.48
C ASP A 259 -2.33 -3.47 8.33
N ALA A 260 -2.71 -3.44 9.60
CA ALA A 260 -2.55 -4.55 10.54
C ALA A 260 -3.88 -4.97 11.17
N THR A 261 -5.03 -4.64 10.55
CA THR A 261 -6.38 -4.81 11.12
C THR A 261 -7.40 -5.44 10.19
N ARG A 262 -7.39 -5.16 8.88
CA ARG A 262 -8.45 -5.62 7.93
C ARG A 262 -8.42 -7.11 7.57
N GLY A 263 -7.55 -7.91 8.22
CA GLY A 263 -7.71 -9.37 8.37
C GLY A 263 -6.41 -10.12 8.69
N ARG A 264 -5.29 -9.60 8.18
CA ARG A 264 -3.92 -10.04 8.44
C ARG A 264 -3.33 -9.22 9.60
N VAL A 265 -2.73 -9.87 10.60
CA VAL A 265 -1.99 -9.20 11.68
C VAL A 265 -0.52 -9.62 11.62
N PRO A 266 0.36 -8.80 11.01
CA PRO A 266 1.74 -9.20 10.78
C PRO A 266 2.49 -9.49 12.08
N THR A 267 3.24 -10.58 12.12
CA THR A 267 4.01 -10.97 13.31
C THR A 267 5.13 -9.95 13.59
N LEU A 268 5.51 -9.76 14.86
CA LEU A 268 6.65 -8.91 15.25
C LEU A 268 7.95 -9.27 14.51
N ALA A 269 8.15 -10.55 14.19
CA ALA A 269 9.31 -11.02 13.41
C ALA A 269 9.26 -10.57 11.94
N TRP A 270 8.06 -10.48 11.35
CA TRP A 270 7.85 -9.97 10.00
C TRP A 270 7.89 -8.44 9.96
N LEU A 271 7.22 -7.75 10.89
CA LEU A 271 7.27 -6.28 11.03
C LEU A 271 8.71 -5.76 11.09
N LYS A 272 9.59 -6.48 11.79
CA LYS A 272 11.02 -6.18 11.85
C LYS A 272 11.75 -6.33 10.50
N GLN A 273 11.41 -7.36 9.72
CA GLN A 273 11.92 -7.49 8.34
C GLN A 273 11.40 -6.37 7.43
N TRP A 274 10.15 -5.94 7.62
CA TRP A 274 9.57 -4.80 6.91
C TRP A 274 10.28 -3.48 7.26
N ALA A 275 10.61 -3.25 8.54
CA ALA A 275 11.41 -2.10 8.96
C ALA A 275 12.85 -2.13 8.42
N ASP A 276 13.48 -3.32 8.27
CA ASP A 276 14.76 -3.45 7.55
C ASP A 276 14.64 -3.08 6.06
N LEU A 277 13.52 -3.43 5.41
CA LEU A 277 13.22 -3.09 4.00
C LEU A 277 12.97 -1.59 3.82
N LEU A 278 12.11 -1.00 4.65
CA LEU A 278 11.82 0.43 4.69
C LEU A 278 13.09 1.26 4.93
N CYS A 279 13.94 0.81 5.86
CA CYS A 279 15.26 1.41 6.10
C CYS A 279 16.12 1.37 4.83
N LEU A 280 16.23 0.22 4.15
CA LEU A 280 17.03 0.07 2.91
C LEU A 280 16.59 1.01 1.78
N TYR A 281 15.28 1.29 1.69
CA TYR A 281 14.70 2.22 0.72
C TYR A 281 14.48 3.65 1.26
N LYS A 282 15.20 4.01 2.34
CA LYS A 282 15.33 5.37 2.90
C LYS A 282 14.03 5.99 3.47
N TYR A 283 13.01 5.20 3.77
CA TYR A 283 11.86 5.65 4.57
C TYR A 283 12.32 6.01 5.99
N ASN A 284 11.65 6.98 6.61
CA ASN A 284 11.96 7.45 7.98
C ASN A 284 10.73 7.61 8.89
N GLN A 285 9.54 7.21 8.43
CA GLN A 285 8.36 7.05 9.28
C GLN A 285 7.61 5.76 8.91
N LEU A 286 7.00 5.11 9.89
CA LEU A 286 6.07 4.00 9.72
C LEU A 286 4.86 4.25 10.62
N GLN A 287 3.65 4.00 10.12
CA GLN A 287 2.44 3.90 10.94
C GLN A 287 1.83 2.51 10.75
N LEU A 288 1.23 1.96 11.82
CA LEU A 288 0.46 0.71 11.77
C LEU A 288 -1.00 1.05 12.05
N TYR A 289 -1.90 0.70 11.12
CA TYR A 289 -3.33 0.92 11.26
C TYR A 289 -3.97 -0.14 12.17
N ILE A 290 -4.67 0.32 13.20
CA ILE A 290 -5.36 -0.52 14.19
C ILE A 290 -6.81 -0.04 14.36
N GLU A 291 -7.78 -0.91 14.13
CA GLU A 291 -9.15 -0.74 14.66
C GLU A 291 -9.26 -1.52 15.97
N HIS A 292 -8.95 -2.82 15.90
CA HIS A 292 -9.32 -3.79 16.93
C HIS A 292 -8.29 -4.93 17.09
N THR A 293 -7.16 -4.88 16.38
CA THR A 293 -6.12 -5.92 16.37
C THR A 293 -4.95 -5.65 17.32
N PHE A 294 -5.18 -4.79 18.31
CA PHE A 294 -4.29 -4.57 19.45
C PHE A 294 -4.98 -4.98 20.76
N MET A 295 -4.21 -5.53 21.70
CA MET A 295 -4.71 -5.94 23.01
C MET A 295 -4.96 -4.74 23.95
N PHE A 296 -5.97 -3.93 23.63
CA PHE A 296 -6.50 -2.90 24.53
C PHE A 296 -7.13 -3.50 25.78
N ASP A 297 -6.78 -2.96 26.95
CA ASP A 297 -7.34 -3.41 28.22
C ASP A 297 -8.85 -3.13 28.31
N GLY A 298 -9.60 -4.14 28.73
CA GLY A 298 -11.08 -4.15 28.75
C GLY A 298 -11.72 -4.64 27.44
N LEU A 299 -11.11 -4.43 26.28
CA LEU A 299 -11.77 -4.64 24.97
C LEU A 299 -11.68 -6.08 24.42
N SER A 300 -11.67 -7.09 25.32
CA SER A 300 -11.41 -8.50 24.95
C SER A 300 -12.56 -9.23 24.24
N GLU A 301 -13.70 -8.58 24.01
CA GLU A 301 -14.71 -9.06 23.06
C GLU A 301 -14.35 -8.69 21.62
N ALA A 302 -13.65 -7.57 21.38
CA ALA A 302 -13.30 -7.09 20.03
C ALA A 302 -12.04 -7.77 19.47
N TRP A 303 -10.94 -7.83 20.24
CA TRP A 303 -9.65 -8.37 19.76
C TRP A 303 -9.51 -9.90 19.82
N ARG A 304 -10.54 -10.63 20.26
CA ARG A 304 -10.44 -12.07 20.51
C ARG A 304 -10.52 -12.88 19.22
N GLY A 305 -9.49 -13.67 18.96
CA GLY A 305 -9.41 -14.55 17.79
C GLY A 305 -8.82 -13.88 16.54
N THR A 306 -8.24 -12.68 16.67
CA THR A 306 -7.61 -11.93 15.56
C THR A 306 -6.08 -12.01 15.58
N SER A 307 -5.52 -12.78 16.54
CA SER A 307 -4.08 -12.86 16.85
C SER A 307 -3.43 -11.48 17.11
N PRO A 308 -3.99 -10.64 18.00
CA PRO A 308 -3.64 -9.23 18.14
C PRO A 308 -2.21 -8.97 18.65
N LEU A 309 -1.69 -7.80 18.29
CA LEU A 309 -0.43 -7.24 18.80
C LEU A 309 -0.55 -6.88 20.29
N LYS A 310 0.52 -7.09 21.07
CA LYS A 310 0.58 -6.76 22.50
C LYS A 310 1.29 -5.44 22.75
N PRO A 311 1.06 -4.77 23.90
CA PRO A 311 1.86 -3.62 24.34
C PRO A 311 3.37 -3.86 24.28
N ALA A 312 3.81 -5.07 24.65
CA ALA A 312 5.22 -5.46 24.59
C ALA A 312 5.76 -5.65 23.16
N ASP A 313 4.91 -6.03 22.20
CA ASP A 313 5.32 -6.16 20.80
C ASP A 313 5.53 -4.77 20.18
N ILE A 314 4.65 -3.81 20.49
CA ILE A 314 4.75 -2.40 20.06
C ILE A 314 6.02 -1.74 20.59
N VAL A 315 6.28 -1.78 21.91
CA VAL A 315 7.50 -1.19 22.49
C VAL A 315 8.76 -1.83 21.90
N ALA A 316 8.77 -3.16 21.76
CA ALA A 316 9.89 -3.87 21.14
C ALA A 316 10.01 -3.66 19.62
N PHE A 317 9.03 -3.01 18.97
CA PHE A 317 9.08 -2.60 17.57
C PHE A 317 9.51 -1.14 17.41
N ASP A 318 8.97 -0.22 18.22
CA ASP A 318 9.40 1.18 18.30
C ASP A 318 10.89 1.30 18.59
N ASP A 319 11.41 0.52 19.56
CA ASP A 319 12.85 0.41 19.83
C ASP A 319 13.67 0.05 18.57
N TYR A 320 13.17 -0.92 17.79
CA TYR A 320 13.85 -1.49 16.62
C TYR A 320 13.74 -0.60 15.37
N CYS A 321 12.65 0.16 15.24
CA CYS A 321 12.44 1.21 14.25
C CYS A 321 13.34 2.41 14.54
N ALA A 322 13.46 2.82 15.81
CA ALA A 322 14.32 3.93 16.21
C ALA A 322 15.81 3.67 15.91
N ASP A 323 16.33 2.46 16.16
CA ASP A 323 17.68 2.05 15.72
C ASP A 323 17.88 2.24 14.20
N ARG A 324 16.80 2.01 13.42
CA ARG A 324 16.72 2.20 11.97
C ARG A 324 16.46 3.64 11.53
N GLY A 325 16.29 4.59 12.46
CA GLY A 325 15.94 5.97 12.13
C GLY A 325 14.54 6.10 11.51
N ILE A 326 13.66 5.14 11.80
CA ILE A 326 12.25 5.15 11.44
C ILE A 326 11.46 5.59 12.67
N GLU A 327 10.74 6.71 12.54
CA GLU A 327 9.74 7.13 13.52
C GLU A 327 8.52 6.21 13.43
N LEU A 328 8.24 5.43 14.48
CA LEU A 328 6.98 4.68 14.56
C LEU A 328 5.89 5.58 15.13
N VAL A 329 4.84 5.85 14.36
CA VAL A 329 3.70 6.68 14.76
C VAL A 329 2.48 5.80 15.05
N PRO A 330 1.81 5.97 16.21
CA PRO A 330 0.55 5.31 16.48
C PRO A 330 -0.54 5.78 15.50
N SER A 331 -1.27 4.83 14.90
CA SER A 331 -2.54 5.06 14.21
C SER A 331 -3.61 4.15 14.79
N VAL A 332 -4.72 4.72 15.25
CA VAL A 332 -5.85 3.99 15.84
C VAL A 332 -7.15 4.64 15.38
N SER A 333 -8.13 3.86 14.93
CA SER A 333 -9.44 4.45 14.66
C SER A 333 -10.13 4.90 15.96
N THR A 334 -10.60 6.14 15.98
CA THR A 334 -11.25 6.76 17.13
C THR A 334 -12.65 7.30 16.81
N PHE A 335 -13.20 7.07 15.60
CA PHE A 335 -14.52 7.60 15.21
C PHE A 335 -15.27 6.68 14.23
N GLY A 336 -14.78 6.52 13.00
CA GLY A 336 -15.27 5.54 12.02
C GLY A 336 -14.72 4.13 12.26
N HIS A 337 -14.94 3.21 11.31
CA HIS A 337 -14.31 1.87 11.26
C HIS A 337 -14.36 0.99 12.52
N HIS A 338 -15.27 1.22 13.46
CA HIS A 338 -15.38 0.42 14.69
C HIS A 338 -16.14 -0.91 14.50
N TYR A 339 -16.14 -1.50 13.30
CA TYR A 339 -16.96 -2.67 12.93
C TYR A 339 -16.86 -3.81 13.95
N MET A 340 -15.65 -4.27 14.24
CA MET A 340 -15.42 -5.37 15.19
C MET A 340 -15.61 -4.98 16.66
N ALA A 341 -15.62 -3.68 16.98
CA ALA A 341 -15.79 -3.17 18.34
C ALA A 341 -17.27 -2.90 18.68
N LEU A 342 -18.01 -2.20 17.81
CA LEU A 342 -19.43 -1.88 17.99
C LEU A 342 -20.36 -3.07 17.77
N ARG A 343 -19.84 -4.22 17.33
CA ARG A 343 -20.57 -5.50 17.33
C ARG A 343 -20.41 -6.30 18.63
N THR A 344 -19.64 -5.80 19.60
CA THR A 344 -19.50 -6.44 20.92
C THR A 344 -20.72 -6.17 21.81
N ARG A 345 -21.01 -7.08 22.74
CA ARG A 345 -22.12 -6.98 23.68
C ARG A 345 -22.02 -5.75 24.57
N GLU A 346 -20.79 -5.33 24.89
CA GLU A 346 -20.51 -4.22 25.80
C GLU A 346 -20.49 -2.84 25.11
N LEU A 347 -20.00 -2.76 23.87
CA LEU A 347 -19.88 -1.48 23.16
C LEU A 347 -21.01 -1.18 22.17
N ARG A 348 -21.84 -2.14 21.74
CA ARG A 348 -22.85 -1.91 20.70
C ARG A 348 -23.82 -0.75 20.96
N ARG A 349 -24.08 -0.44 22.22
CA ARG A 349 -24.87 0.75 22.64
C ARG A 349 -24.27 2.09 22.18
N LEU A 350 -22.98 2.15 21.86
CA LEU A 350 -22.26 3.33 21.38
C LEU A 350 -22.35 3.51 19.85
N SER A 351 -22.99 2.58 19.13
CA SER A 351 -23.22 2.68 17.69
C SER A 351 -24.30 3.71 17.36
N GLU A 352 -24.24 4.28 16.16
CA GLU A 352 -25.39 4.96 15.53
C GLU A 352 -26.57 4.00 15.33
N PHE A 353 -26.29 2.73 15.05
CA PHE A 353 -27.26 1.64 14.90
C PHE A 353 -26.87 0.45 15.81
N PRO A 354 -27.27 0.43 17.10
CA PRO A 354 -27.01 -0.69 18.01
C PRO A 354 -27.72 -2.01 17.65
N GLU A 355 -28.78 -1.93 16.85
CA GLU A 355 -29.58 -3.06 16.36
C GLU A 355 -28.85 -3.94 15.32
N ASP A 356 -27.98 -3.34 14.49
CA ASP A 356 -27.24 -4.05 13.43
C ASP A 356 -26.14 -4.97 13.97
N ALA A 357 -25.77 -4.85 15.24
CA ALA A 357 -24.66 -5.58 15.86
C ALA A 357 -24.76 -7.13 15.71
N ASP A 358 -25.98 -7.65 15.69
CA ASP A 358 -26.30 -9.08 15.64
C ASP A 358 -26.47 -9.63 14.20
N ARG A 359 -26.20 -8.84 13.14
CA ARG A 359 -26.18 -9.27 11.72
C ARG A 359 -25.14 -10.37 11.45
N ALA A 360 -25.14 -10.96 10.26
CA ALA A 360 -24.00 -11.77 9.81
C ALA A 360 -22.70 -10.91 9.76
N TYR A 361 -21.51 -11.54 9.74
CA TYR A 361 -20.31 -10.79 9.36
C TYR A 361 -20.29 -10.61 7.85
N SER A 362 -20.02 -9.39 7.40
CA SER A 362 -19.79 -9.04 6.01
C SER A 362 -18.45 -8.32 5.86
N PHE A 363 -17.68 -8.69 4.84
CA PHE A 363 -16.53 -7.92 4.38
C PHE A 363 -16.96 -6.57 3.78
N ILE A 364 -18.11 -6.51 3.12
CA ILE A 364 -18.65 -5.28 2.53
C ILE A 364 -19.05 -4.27 3.62
N GLU A 365 -19.89 -4.65 4.59
CA GLU A 365 -20.37 -3.75 5.64
C GLU A 365 -19.22 -3.16 6.48
N ARG A 366 -18.14 -3.95 6.66
CA ARG A 366 -16.93 -3.53 7.36
C ARG A 366 -16.27 -2.29 6.74
N GLN A 367 -16.40 -2.12 5.43
CA GLN A 367 -15.86 -0.97 4.71
C GLN A 367 -16.82 0.24 4.70
N ARG A 368 -18.02 0.14 5.31
CA ARG A 368 -19.11 1.13 5.09
C ARG A 368 -19.88 1.59 6.32
N HIS A 369 -19.73 0.94 7.46
CA HIS A 369 -20.57 1.17 8.64
C HIS A 369 -19.78 1.08 9.95
N HIS A 370 -20.49 1.35 11.05
CA HIS A 370 -20.06 1.28 12.44
C HIS A 370 -19.25 2.51 12.88
N THR A 371 -19.88 3.66 12.70
CA THR A 371 -19.52 4.95 13.30
C THR A 371 -19.97 5.04 14.77
N LEU A 372 -19.18 5.67 15.62
CA LEU A 372 -19.58 6.01 17.00
C LEU A 372 -20.69 7.09 17.01
N ASN A 373 -21.77 6.83 17.75
CA ASN A 373 -22.77 7.84 18.08
C ASN A 373 -22.19 8.82 19.12
N ILE A 374 -21.82 10.01 18.66
CA ILE A 374 -21.19 11.06 19.49
C ILE A 374 -22.16 11.79 20.43
N THR A 375 -23.47 11.51 20.37
CA THR A 375 -24.43 12.03 21.37
C THR A 375 -24.38 11.28 22.71
N GLU A 376 -23.76 10.10 22.74
CA GLU A 376 -23.48 9.35 23.97
C GLU A 376 -22.10 9.74 24.54
N PRO A 377 -22.02 10.28 25.78
CA PRO A 377 -20.73 10.71 26.36
C PRO A 377 -19.67 9.61 26.46
N ASP A 378 -20.11 8.36 26.61
CA ASP A 378 -19.23 7.20 26.68
C ASP A 378 -18.51 6.89 25.36
N SER A 379 -19.01 7.37 24.22
CA SER A 379 -18.35 7.25 22.92
C SER A 379 -17.05 8.07 22.89
N LEU A 380 -17.12 9.33 23.36
CA LEU A 380 -15.93 10.16 23.53
C LEU A 380 -14.98 9.56 24.57
N ALA A 381 -15.50 9.04 25.69
CA ALA A 381 -14.69 8.40 26.72
C ALA A 381 -13.93 7.17 26.20
N LEU A 382 -14.53 6.38 25.30
CA LEU A 382 -13.86 5.27 24.61
C LEU A 382 -12.72 5.78 23.72
N SER A 383 -12.99 6.76 22.85
CA SER A 383 -11.97 7.32 21.94
C SER A 383 -10.78 7.93 22.69
N LEU A 384 -11.04 8.69 23.77
CA LEU A 384 -9.98 9.23 24.62
C LEU A 384 -9.19 8.14 25.35
N LYS A 385 -9.83 7.04 25.76
CA LYS A 385 -9.14 5.87 26.35
C LYS A 385 -8.25 5.16 25.32
N LEU A 386 -8.72 4.94 24.09
CA LEU A 386 -7.92 4.34 23.01
C LEU A 386 -6.66 5.17 22.73
N ILE A 387 -6.79 6.49 22.71
CA ILE A 387 -5.68 7.44 22.58
C ILE A 387 -4.71 7.34 23.78
N ASP A 388 -5.21 7.55 25.01
CA ASP A 388 -4.38 7.61 26.22
C ASP A 388 -3.70 6.27 26.56
N ASP A 389 -4.30 5.11 26.25
CA ASP A 389 -3.68 3.79 26.42
C ASP A 389 -2.54 3.56 25.40
N TYR A 390 -2.76 3.92 24.13
CA TYR A 390 -1.83 3.55 23.05
C TYR A 390 -0.63 4.49 22.96
N LEU A 391 -0.80 5.80 23.20
CA LEU A 391 0.27 6.80 23.06
C LEU A 391 1.46 6.58 24.02
N GLN A 392 1.26 5.81 25.10
CA GLN A 392 2.28 5.55 26.12
C GLN A 392 3.36 4.55 25.65
N LEU A 393 3.11 3.86 24.53
CA LEU A 393 3.94 2.76 24.01
C LEU A 393 5.03 3.23 23.03
N PHE A 394 5.01 4.50 22.62
CA PHE A 394 5.82 5.05 21.53
C PHE A 394 6.76 6.18 21.99
N ARG A 395 7.88 6.35 21.28
CA ARG A 395 8.85 7.46 21.45
C ARG A 395 8.41 8.76 20.79
N THR A 396 7.56 8.72 19.76
CA THR A 396 7.15 9.92 18.99
C THR A 396 6.26 10.87 19.81
N ARG A 397 6.09 12.09 19.30
CA ARG A 397 5.04 13.03 19.70
C ARG A 397 3.87 13.10 18.74
N LYS A 398 3.89 12.39 17.61
CA LYS A 398 2.75 12.33 16.69
C LYS A 398 1.73 11.28 17.13
N PHE A 399 0.46 11.52 16.83
CA PHE A 399 -0.59 10.51 16.98
C PHE A 399 -1.62 10.65 15.87
N ASN A 400 -1.89 9.58 15.13
CA ASN A 400 -2.94 9.53 14.12
C ASN A 400 -4.24 8.97 14.73
N ILE A 401 -5.30 9.78 14.76
CA ILE A 401 -6.63 9.42 15.31
C ILE A 401 -7.57 8.79 14.26
N CYS A 402 -7.08 8.62 13.03
CA CYS A 402 -7.83 8.33 11.80
C CYS A 402 -8.93 9.36 11.53
N GLY A 403 -10.17 9.17 12.00
CA GLY A 403 -11.26 10.14 11.83
C GLY A 403 -11.85 10.20 10.41
N ASP A 404 -11.54 9.21 9.59
CA ASP A 404 -12.06 8.90 8.27
C ASP A 404 -13.50 8.34 8.31
N GLU A 405 -14.16 8.36 7.14
CA GLU A 405 -15.24 7.44 6.77
C GLU A 405 -16.37 7.27 7.81
N THR A 406 -16.82 8.37 8.42
CA THR A 406 -17.90 8.40 9.43
C THR A 406 -19.30 8.30 8.78
N PHE A 407 -19.52 7.28 7.94
CA PHE A 407 -20.67 7.17 7.04
C PHE A 407 -22.03 7.29 7.74
N ASP A 408 -22.18 6.73 8.95
CA ASP A 408 -23.46 6.65 9.67
C ASP A 408 -23.80 7.93 10.46
N LEU A 409 -22.86 8.89 10.55
CA LEU A 409 -23.00 10.07 11.40
C LEU A 409 -24.21 10.91 10.99
N GLY A 410 -25.09 11.21 11.95
CA GLY A 410 -26.34 11.93 11.73
C GLY A 410 -27.45 11.11 11.04
N ARG A 411 -27.25 9.81 10.80
CA ARG A 411 -28.26 8.92 10.19
C ARG A 411 -28.99 8.05 11.22
N GLY A 412 -28.30 7.64 12.28
CA GLY A 412 -28.84 6.80 13.35
C GLY A 412 -29.30 7.59 14.57
N ARG A 413 -28.93 7.12 15.76
CA ARG A 413 -29.29 7.72 17.05
C ARG A 413 -28.94 9.21 17.18
N SER A 414 -27.94 9.74 16.46
CA SER A 414 -27.60 11.17 16.49
C SER A 414 -28.43 12.07 15.56
N HIS A 415 -29.35 11.51 14.74
CA HIS A 415 -30.09 12.23 13.70
C HIS A 415 -30.77 13.52 14.17
N ALA A 416 -31.42 13.50 15.35
CA ALA A 416 -32.10 14.69 15.90
C ALA A 416 -31.15 15.82 16.34
N GLU A 417 -29.86 15.53 16.58
CA GLU A 417 -28.82 16.54 16.81
C GLU A 417 -28.24 17.03 15.48
N ALA A 418 -28.15 16.15 14.47
CA ALA A 418 -27.73 16.49 13.12
C ALA A 418 -28.70 17.46 12.42
N GLU A 419 -30.01 17.26 12.51
CA GLU A 419 -31.01 18.24 12.05
C GLU A 419 -30.84 19.61 12.73
N ARG A 420 -30.38 19.62 13.98
CA ARG A 420 -30.33 20.80 14.85
C ARG A 420 -29.05 21.63 14.71
N ARG A 421 -27.96 21.04 14.19
CA ARG A 421 -26.60 21.65 14.15
C ARG A 421 -25.84 21.45 12.84
N GLY A 422 -26.25 20.50 12.00
CA GLY A 422 -25.51 20.06 10.82
C GLY A 422 -24.36 19.10 11.17
N VAL A 423 -24.20 18.05 10.35
CA VAL A 423 -23.20 17.00 10.61
C VAL A 423 -21.76 17.52 10.51
N ALA A 424 -21.48 18.52 9.66
CA ALA A 424 -20.15 19.10 9.51
C ALA A 424 -19.64 19.72 10.83
N THR A 425 -20.53 20.46 11.53
CA THR A 425 -20.26 21.02 12.86
C THR A 425 -20.03 19.91 13.89
N MET A 426 -20.87 18.87 13.87
CA MET A 426 -20.76 17.71 14.77
C MET A 426 -19.44 16.96 14.61
N TYR A 427 -19.04 16.67 13.36
CA TYR A 427 -17.75 16.06 13.04
C TYR A 427 -16.58 16.95 13.48
N ALA A 428 -16.61 18.23 13.09
CA ALA A 428 -15.53 19.17 13.35
C ALA A 428 -15.26 19.37 14.85
N GLU A 429 -16.31 19.50 15.67
CA GLU A 429 -16.16 19.60 17.13
C GLU A 429 -15.63 18.31 17.76
N TYR A 430 -16.08 17.13 17.30
CA TYR A 430 -15.60 15.85 17.83
C TYR A 430 -14.12 15.63 17.53
N VAL A 431 -13.72 15.79 16.25
CA VAL A 431 -12.31 15.69 15.82
C VAL A 431 -11.45 16.74 16.52
N SER A 432 -11.93 17.98 16.65
CA SER A 432 -11.20 19.03 17.39
C SER A 432 -10.99 18.66 18.85
N THR A 433 -11.98 18.07 19.52
CA THR A 433 -11.85 17.62 20.92
C THR A 433 -10.75 16.55 21.09
N LEU A 434 -10.66 15.60 20.15
CA LEU A 434 -9.60 14.56 20.16
C LEU A 434 -8.21 15.19 19.89
N CYS A 435 -8.14 16.12 18.94
CA CYS A 435 -6.92 16.87 18.61
C CYS A 435 -6.45 17.76 19.77
N GLU A 436 -7.36 18.44 20.47
CA GLU A 436 -7.06 19.28 21.63
C GLU A 436 -6.54 18.45 22.80
N HIS A 437 -7.18 17.32 23.13
CA HIS A 437 -6.72 16.38 24.18
C HIS A 437 -5.26 15.93 23.97
N LEU A 438 -4.87 15.66 22.72
CA LEU A 438 -3.47 15.38 22.35
C LEU A 438 -2.57 16.62 22.47
N SER A 439 -3.04 17.77 21.98
CA SER A 439 -2.29 19.02 21.96
C SER A 439 -1.96 19.56 23.35
N GLU A 440 -2.90 19.50 24.30
CA GLU A 440 -2.70 19.84 25.72
C GLU A 440 -1.62 18.98 26.39
N ARG A 441 -1.46 17.72 25.93
CA ARG A 441 -0.44 16.77 26.40
C ARG A 441 0.92 16.95 25.68
N GLY A 442 1.03 17.90 24.74
CA GLY A 442 2.23 18.16 23.96
C GLY A 442 2.47 17.14 22.84
N TYR A 443 1.40 16.61 22.24
CA TYR A 443 1.44 15.76 21.04
C TYR A 443 1.00 16.53 19.78
N GLU A 444 1.44 16.06 18.62
CA GLU A 444 1.12 16.53 17.27
C GLU A 444 0.01 15.64 16.69
N PRO A 445 -1.27 16.06 16.71
CA PRO A 445 -2.36 15.27 16.16
C PRO A 445 -2.30 15.19 14.63
N MET A 446 -2.62 14.01 14.11
CA MET A 446 -2.80 13.71 12.70
C MET A 446 -4.16 13.04 12.49
N PHE A 447 -4.84 13.29 11.37
CA PHE A 447 -6.09 12.63 11.02
C PHE A 447 -6.30 12.65 9.50
N TRP A 448 -7.17 11.79 8.96
CA TRP A 448 -7.47 11.71 7.54
C TRP A 448 -8.32 12.90 7.06
N GLY A 449 -7.95 13.46 5.91
CA GLY A 449 -8.47 14.74 5.45
C GLY A 449 -9.77 14.69 4.64
N ASP A 450 -10.28 13.51 4.28
CA ASP A 450 -11.36 13.34 3.28
C ASP A 450 -12.62 14.17 3.59
N ILE A 451 -13.22 13.98 4.77
CA ILE A 451 -14.41 14.74 5.18
C ILE A 451 -14.14 16.24 5.22
N ALA A 452 -12.94 16.68 5.62
CA ALA A 452 -12.56 18.10 5.67
C ALA A 452 -12.17 18.68 4.30
N VAL A 453 -11.85 17.84 3.31
CA VAL A 453 -11.57 18.23 1.92
C VAL A 453 -12.88 18.40 1.14
N GLU A 454 -13.84 17.49 1.32
CA GLU A 454 -15.19 17.61 0.73
C GLU A 454 -16.02 18.71 1.40
N HIS A 455 -15.74 19.03 2.67
CA HIS A 455 -16.39 20.10 3.43
C HIS A 455 -15.37 21.12 3.98
N PRO A 456 -14.89 22.06 3.13
CA PRO A 456 -13.82 22.99 3.47
C PRO A 456 -14.14 23.94 4.63
N GLU A 457 -15.41 24.10 5.01
CA GLU A 457 -15.81 24.79 6.25
C GLU A 457 -15.15 24.18 7.49
N ILE A 458 -14.95 22.86 7.52
CA ILE A 458 -14.31 22.12 8.61
C ILE A 458 -12.84 22.56 8.78
N LEU A 459 -12.12 22.84 7.67
CA LEU A 459 -10.74 23.31 7.72
C LEU A 459 -10.56 24.64 8.47
N THR A 460 -11.65 25.42 8.64
CA THR A 460 -11.64 26.67 9.41
C THR A 460 -11.93 26.48 10.90
N MET A 461 -12.36 25.28 11.31
CA MET A 461 -12.75 24.93 12.68
C MET A 461 -11.66 24.15 13.44
N LEU A 462 -10.76 23.47 12.71
CA LEU A 462 -9.74 22.60 13.29
C LEU A 462 -8.63 23.37 14.05
N PRO A 463 -8.00 22.79 15.09
CA PRO A 463 -6.84 23.37 15.75
C PRO A 463 -5.64 23.57 14.80
N ALA A 464 -4.93 24.69 14.96
CA ALA A 464 -3.88 25.12 14.02
C ALA A 464 -2.60 24.26 13.99
N ASN A 465 -2.48 23.27 14.88
CA ASN A 465 -1.33 22.36 14.98
C ASN A 465 -1.62 20.93 14.49
N VAL A 466 -2.76 20.71 13.83
CA VAL A 466 -3.14 19.41 13.24
C VAL A 466 -2.46 19.20 11.88
N THR A 467 -2.04 17.97 11.60
CA THR A 467 -1.64 17.54 10.24
C THR A 467 -2.75 16.72 9.59
N LEU A 468 -3.28 17.21 8.47
CA LEU A 468 -4.18 16.43 7.61
C LEU A 468 -3.38 15.41 6.80
N LEU A 469 -3.85 14.17 6.81
CA LEU A 469 -3.40 13.11 5.91
C LEU A 469 -4.33 13.13 4.70
N ASN A 470 -3.91 13.83 3.64
CA ASN A 470 -4.69 14.03 2.43
C ASN A 470 -4.54 12.79 1.52
N TRP A 471 -5.43 11.82 1.71
CA TRP A 471 -5.45 10.59 0.94
C TRP A 471 -6.21 10.76 -0.37
N LEU A 472 -5.59 10.29 -1.46
CA LEU A 472 -6.09 10.42 -2.82
C LEU A 472 -5.52 9.24 -3.64
N TYR A 473 -6.36 8.30 -4.07
CA TYR A 473 -5.90 7.00 -4.56
C TYR A 473 -6.09 6.80 -6.05
N ALA A 474 -7.03 7.50 -6.71
CA ALA A 474 -7.24 7.42 -8.15
C ALA A 474 -5.92 7.46 -8.97
N PRO A 475 -5.76 6.61 -10.00
CA PRO A 475 -4.57 6.61 -10.85
C PRO A 475 -4.41 7.92 -11.61
N ALA A 476 -5.53 8.51 -12.02
CA ALA A 476 -5.63 9.73 -12.83
C ALA A 476 -5.84 11.01 -11.99
N ILE A 477 -5.49 10.98 -10.70
CA ILE A 477 -5.75 12.06 -9.74
C ILE A 477 -5.29 13.46 -10.21
N GLY A 478 -6.13 14.46 -9.94
CA GLY A 478 -5.87 15.88 -10.17
C GLY A 478 -4.97 16.52 -9.10
N ASP A 479 -4.89 17.85 -9.12
CA ASP A 479 -4.06 18.64 -8.21
C ASP A 479 -4.88 19.56 -7.28
N ASP A 480 -6.21 19.55 -7.45
CA ASP A 480 -7.20 20.44 -6.87
C ASP A 480 -7.39 20.22 -5.36
N LYS A 481 -7.66 18.99 -4.90
CA LYS A 481 -7.73 18.67 -3.46
C LYS A 481 -6.42 18.96 -2.71
N VAL A 482 -5.26 18.73 -3.34
CA VAL A 482 -3.95 19.08 -2.76
C VAL A 482 -3.78 20.60 -2.66
N ARG A 483 -4.14 21.32 -3.73
CA ARG A 483 -4.13 22.80 -3.78
C ARG A 483 -5.08 23.41 -2.75
N LEU A 484 -6.27 22.85 -2.58
CA LEU A 484 -7.30 23.31 -1.64
C LEU A 484 -6.77 23.35 -0.20
N VAL A 485 -6.19 22.24 0.27
CA VAL A 485 -5.62 22.16 1.62
C VAL A 485 -4.38 23.07 1.77
N ALA A 486 -3.58 23.24 0.72
CA ALA A 486 -2.49 24.22 0.75
C ALA A 486 -2.98 25.68 0.79
N GLN A 487 -4.14 25.97 0.17
CA GLN A 487 -4.75 27.29 0.14
C GLN A 487 -5.50 27.65 1.44
N SER A 488 -5.98 26.67 2.21
CA SER A 488 -6.48 26.91 3.58
C SER A 488 -5.36 27.24 4.57
N GLY A 489 -4.11 26.90 4.22
CA GLY A 489 -2.92 27.09 5.06
C GLY A 489 -2.71 25.97 6.09
N ALA A 490 -3.49 24.89 6.02
CA ALA A 490 -3.37 23.75 6.93
C ALA A 490 -2.16 22.86 6.56
N THR A 491 -1.55 22.22 7.57
CA THR A 491 -0.43 21.31 7.35
C THR A 491 -0.94 20.00 6.74
N GLN A 492 -0.43 19.59 5.58
CA GLN A 492 -0.79 18.31 4.96
C GLN A 492 0.41 17.39 4.73
N TYR A 493 0.19 16.08 4.90
CA TYR A 493 0.92 15.05 4.15
C TYR A 493 0.04 14.64 2.97
N VAL A 494 0.65 14.33 1.83
CA VAL A 494 -0.09 13.70 0.71
C VAL A 494 0.09 12.19 0.77
N CYS A 495 -0.99 11.44 0.60
CA CYS A 495 -1.04 10.01 0.93
C CYS A 495 -1.53 9.17 -0.28
N PRO A 496 -0.62 8.66 -1.13
CA PRO A 496 -0.95 7.78 -2.24
C PRO A 496 -0.87 6.30 -1.85
N ALA A 497 -1.59 5.43 -2.56
CA ALA A 497 -1.68 4.01 -2.22
C ALA A 497 -0.81 3.10 -3.11
N VAL A 498 -0.37 1.97 -2.54
CA VAL A 498 -0.02 0.78 -3.32
C VAL A 498 -1.31 0.05 -3.68
N TRP A 499 -1.52 -0.21 -4.96
CA TRP A 499 -2.78 -0.75 -5.48
C TRP A 499 -2.83 -2.28 -5.44
N CYS A 500 -3.17 -2.85 -4.28
CA CYS A 500 -3.35 -4.30 -4.11
C CYS A 500 -4.37 -4.74 -3.04
N TRP A 501 -5.08 -3.83 -2.39
CA TRP A 501 -5.81 -4.10 -1.14
C TRP A 501 -6.93 -5.16 -1.22
N ASN A 502 -7.64 -5.26 -2.35
CA ASN A 502 -8.73 -6.21 -2.57
C ASN A 502 -8.38 -7.38 -3.51
N ALA A 503 -7.15 -7.47 -4.02
CA ALA A 503 -6.79 -8.35 -5.14
C ALA A 503 -5.55 -9.21 -4.86
N LEU A 504 -5.50 -10.44 -5.40
CA LEU A 504 -4.34 -11.33 -5.25
C LEU A 504 -3.04 -10.78 -5.89
N LEU A 505 -3.16 -9.96 -6.94
CA LEU A 505 -2.04 -9.46 -7.75
C LEU A 505 -2.00 -7.92 -7.72
N PRO A 506 -0.81 -7.30 -7.65
CA PRO A 506 -0.68 -5.85 -7.52
C PRO A 506 -0.85 -5.13 -8.86
N ARG A 507 -1.70 -4.11 -8.87
CA ARG A 507 -2.02 -3.30 -10.06
C ARG A 507 -0.97 -2.21 -10.24
N LEU A 508 0.17 -2.62 -10.79
CA LEU A 508 1.40 -1.82 -10.79
C LEU A 508 1.29 -0.52 -11.60
N ASP A 509 0.54 -0.51 -12.70
CA ASP A 509 0.29 0.71 -13.49
C ASP A 509 -0.45 1.78 -12.68
N ASP A 510 -1.47 1.38 -11.91
CA ASP A 510 -2.28 2.29 -11.09
C ASP A 510 -1.47 2.89 -9.95
N ALA A 511 -0.74 2.04 -9.22
CA ALA A 511 0.15 2.45 -8.15
C ALA A 511 1.19 3.46 -8.66
N TRP A 512 1.89 3.17 -9.76
CA TRP A 512 2.87 4.11 -10.33
C TRP A 512 2.26 5.44 -10.75
N ASN A 513 1.09 5.39 -11.40
CA ASN A 513 0.39 6.58 -11.86
C ASN A 513 -0.04 7.48 -10.68
N ASN A 514 -0.67 6.91 -9.64
CA ASN A 514 -1.08 7.64 -8.44
C ASN A 514 0.13 8.16 -7.64
N ILE A 515 1.02 7.26 -7.20
CA ILE A 515 2.20 7.56 -6.37
C ILE A 515 3.07 8.65 -7.01
N SER A 516 3.41 8.51 -8.30
CA SER A 516 4.28 9.47 -8.97
C SER A 516 3.60 10.82 -9.24
N ARG A 517 2.29 10.88 -9.51
CA ARG A 517 1.55 12.14 -9.70
C ARG A 517 1.45 12.90 -8.38
N LEU A 518 0.96 12.24 -7.33
CA LEU A 518 0.72 12.89 -6.05
C LEU A 518 2.01 13.40 -5.39
N ALA A 519 3.14 12.72 -5.58
CA ALA A 519 4.47 13.19 -5.14
C ALA A 519 4.95 14.46 -5.84
N ARG A 520 4.47 14.73 -7.07
CA ARG A 520 4.75 15.98 -7.77
C ARG A 520 3.87 17.11 -7.23
N TYR A 521 2.59 16.85 -7.01
CA TYR A 521 1.66 17.84 -6.45
C TYR A 521 2.05 18.25 -5.02
N GLY A 522 2.41 17.30 -4.15
CA GLY A 522 2.85 17.63 -2.79
C GLY A 522 4.12 18.47 -2.73
N VAL A 523 5.08 18.29 -3.65
CA VAL A 523 6.24 19.20 -3.77
C VAL A 523 5.84 20.58 -4.29
N THR A 524 4.97 20.65 -5.30
CA THR A 524 4.46 21.91 -5.86
C THR A 524 3.71 22.75 -4.82
N TYR A 525 2.95 22.11 -3.94
CA TYR A 525 2.10 22.75 -2.94
C TYR A 525 2.67 22.73 -1.50
N GLY A 526 3.94 22.32 -1.33
CA GLY A 526 4.66 22.45 -0.05
C GLY A 526 4.21 21.52 1.07
N ALA A 527 3.70 20.32 0.74
CA ALA A 527 3.30 19.31 1.71
C ALA A 527 4.45 18.92 2.66
N ALA A 528 4.15 18.83 3.96
CA ALA A 528 5.14 18.60 5.01
C ALA A 528 5.71 17.17 5.04
N GLY A 529 5.00 16.22 4.42
CA GLY A 529 5.37 14.82 4.35
C GLY A 529 4.67 14.08 3.20
N TYR A 530 5.10 12.84 3.01
CA TYR A 530 4.61 11.93 2.00
C TYR A 530 4.44 10.55 2.62
N LEU A 531 3.23 9.97 2.56
CA LEU A 531 2.86 8.79 3.34
C LEU A 531 2.20 7.74 2.44
N VAL A 532 2.95 6.71 2.06
CA VAL A 532 2.47 5.65 1.15
C VAL A 532 1.59 4.67 1.92
N THR A 533 0.35 4.46 1.50
CA THR A 533 -0.61 3.57 2.16
C THR A 533 -0.67 2.18 1.54
N ASP A 534 -0.77 1.16 2.39
CA ASP A 534 -0.85 -0.26 2.07
C ASP A 534 -2.02 -0.87 2.87
N TRP A 535 -3.19 -0.88 2.22
CA TRP A 535 -4.47 -1.29 2.81
C TRP A 535 -4.74 -2.79 2.65
N GLY A 536 -5.54 -3.35 3.54
CA GLY A 536 -5.83 -4.79 3.61
C GLY A 536 -7.29 -5.15 3.47
N ASP A 537 -8.05 -4.48 2.61
CA ASP A 537 -9.49 -4.71 2.43
C ASP A 537 -9.86 -6.16 2.13
N TYR A 538 -11.16 -6.49 2.29
CA TYR A 538 -11.70 -7.82 1.97
C TYR A 538 -10.94 -8.99 2.63
N GLY A 539 -10.32 -8.75 3.80
CA GLY A 539 -9.58 -9.77 4.56
C GLY A 539 -8.05 -9.70 4.42
N HIS A 540 -7.51 -8.72 3.69
CA HIS A 540 -6.08 -8.58 3.36
C HIS A 540 -5.62 -9.82 2.56
N VAL A 541 -6.37 -10.12 1.49
CA VAL A 541 -6.22 -11.34 0.69
C VAL A 541 -4.92 -11.35 -0.13
N ASN A 542 -4.42 -10.17 -0.49
CA ASN A 542 -3.06 -9.93 -0.96
C ASN A 542 -2.01 -10.42 0.05
N ASP A 543 -0.87 -10.89 -0.45
CA ASP A 543 0.33 -11.02 0.37
C ASP A 543 1.10 -9.68 0.35
N PRO A 544 1.59 -9.14 1.48
CA PRO A 544 2.34 -7.88 1.49
C PRO A 544 3.60 -7.84 0.58
N ARG A 545 4.12 -8.99 0.11
CA ARG A 545 5.15 -9.01 -0.96
C ARG A 545 4.67 -8.40 -2.28
N MET A 546 3.35 -8.34 -2.51
CA MET A 546 2.74 -7.63 -3.64
C MET A 546 2.88 -6.11 -3.53
N ALA A 547 2.98 -5.56 -2.31
CA ALA A 547 3.14 -4.13 -2.06
C ALA A 547 4.58 -3.63 -2.31
N VAL A 548 5.58 -4.51 -2.33
CA VAL A 548 7.01 -4.16 -2.42
C VAL A 548 7.36 -3.30 -3.64
N PRO A 549 6.88 -3.56 -4.88
CA PRO A 549 7.11 -2.66 -6.01
C PRO A 549 6.56 -1.25 -5.77
N GLY A 550 5.36 -1.13 -5.19
CA GLY A 550 4.75 0.15 -4.80
C GLY A 550 5.52 0.87 -3.70
N LEU A 551 6.05 0.14 -2.71
CA LEU A 551 6.98 0.66 -1.70
C LEU A 551 8.24 1.26 -2.35
N LEU A 552 8.78 0.62 -3.41
CA LEU A 552 9.91 1.17 -4.17
C LEU A 552 9.52 2.36 -5.07
N TYR A 553 8.31 2.39 -5.64
CA TYR A 553 7.77 3.57 -6.32
C TYR A 553 7.70 4.76 -5.35
N GLY A 554 7.16 4.54 -4.16
CA GLY A 554 7.07 5.53 -3.09
C GLY A 554 8.44 6.04 -2.65
N ALA A 555 9.42 5.16 -2.48
CA ALA A 555 10.80 5.54 -2.17
C ALA A 555 11.42 6.44 -3.25
N GLN A 556 11.22 6.09 -4.54
CA GLN A 556 11.64 6.92 -5.66
C GLN A 556 10.94 8.28 -5.66
N ALA A 557 9.63 8.30 -5.52
CA ALA A 557 8.81 9.50 -5.62
C ALA A 557 9.04 10.46 -4.44
N ALA A 558 9.18 9.95 -3.21
CA ALA A 558 9.45 10.76 -2.02
C ALA A 558 10.89 11.31 -1.98
N TRP A 559 11.83 10.71 -2.73
CA TRP A 559 13.21 11.17 -2.82
C TRP A 559 13.44 12.11 -4.01
N ASN A 560 12.92 11.78 -5.19
CA ASN A 560 13.15 12.51 -6.44
C ASN A 560 11.93 12.41 -7.38
N PRO A 561 10.84 13.17 -7.10
CA PRO A 561 9.58 13.10 -7.85
C PRO A 561 9.62 13.72 -9.25
N LEU A 562 10.74 14.35 -9.63
CA LEU A 562 10.93 15.00 -10.93
C LEU A 562 11.86 14.22 -11.86
N ALA A 563 12.28 13.01 -11.50
CA ALA A 563 13.17 12.17 -12.28
C ALA A 563 12.62 11.90 -13.70
N ASP A 564 11.38 11.40 -13.78
CA ASP A 564 10.80 10.89 -15.02
C ASP A 564 10.44 12.01 -16.01
N VAL A 565 10.06 13.19 -15.47
CA VAL A 565 9.84 14.42 -16.24
C VAL A 565 11.15 14.90 -16.90
N ARG A 566 12.29 14.78 -16.21
CA ARG A 566 13.59 15.19 -16.74
C ARG A 566 14.09 14.25 -17.85
N SER A 567 13.75 12.96 -17.81
CA SER A 567 14.04 12.04 -18.93
C SER A 567 13.21 12.30 -20.19
N GLY A 568 12.07 12.99 -20.09
CA GLY A 568 11.30 13.43 -21.27
C GLY A 568 11.92 14.66 -21.98
N ALA A 569 12.83 15.37 -21.34
CA ALA A 569 13.40 16.62 -21.85
C ALA A 569 14.59 16.36 -22.82
N CYS A 570 14.29 16.42 -24.12
CA CYS A 570 15.26 16.53 -25.23
C CYS A 570 16.22 15.35 -25.47
N ALA A 571 15.74 14.36 -26.23
CA ALA A 571 16.61 13.50 -27.06
C ALA A 571 17.38 14.28 -28.15
N CYS A 572 17.03 15.56 -28.38
CA CYS A 572 17.66 16.48 -29.32
C CYS A 572 19.08 16.98 -28.92
N GLY A 573 19.62 16.58 -27.77
CA GLY A 573 20.80 17.22 -27.16
C GLY A 573 22.19 16.69 -27.57
N ARG A 574 22.31 15.77 -28.54
CA ARG A 574 23.62 15.13 -28.88
C ARG A 574 24.14 15.35 -30.30
N ASP A 575 23.28 15.53 -31.29
CA ASP A 575 23.69 15.76 -32.67
C ASP A 575 23.15 17.09 -33.19
N GLY A 576 24.03 17.90 -33.79
CA GLY A 576 23.67 19.22 -34.31
C GLY A 576 22.84 19.13 -35.59
N ALA A 577 21.82 19.98 -35.66
CA ALA A 577 20.92 20.23 -36.81
C ALA A 577 19.81 19.18 -37.10
N CYS A 578 18.62 19.44 -36.55
CA CYS A 578 17.35 19.16 -37.23
C CYS A 578 16.57 20.47 -37.37
N GLY A 579 16.31 20.92 -38.61
CA GLY A 579 15.55 22.13 -38.91
C GLY A 579 14.05 21.90 -38.86
N CYS A 580 13.54 21.45 -37.71
CA CYS A 580 12.21 20.83 -37.61
C CYS A 580 11.30 21.40 -36.50
N CYS A 581 11.70 22.46 -35.80
CA CYS A 581 10.90 23.10 -34.74
C CYS A 581 10.39 24.48 -35.21
N ALA A 582 9.11 24.57 -35.57
CA ALA A 582 8.35 25.83 -35.56
C ALA A 582 7.75 26.04 -34.16
N ALA A 583 7.75 27.28 -33.66
CA ALA A 583 7.65 27.54 -32.21
C ALA A 583 6.23 27.52 -31.61
N ASP A 584 5.18 27.52 -32.44
CA ASP A 584 3.82 27.89 -32.00
C ASP A 584 2.95 26.72 -31.49
N ALA A 585 3.53 25.52 -31.26
CA ALA A 585 2.80 24.28 -30.98
C ALA A 585 2.96 23.71 -29.56
N CYS A 586 3.62 24.43 -28.64
CA CYS A 586 3.74 24.03 -27.23
C CYS A 586 3.36 25.20 -26.32
N GLY A 587 2.21 25.09 -25.65
CA GLY A 587 1.76 26.03 -24.60
C GLY A 587 2.51 25.83 -23.29
N CYS A 588 3.83 25.98 -23.29
CA CYS A 588 4.69 25.78 -22.13
C CYS A 588 5.10 27.10 -21.47
N ASP A 589 4.15 27.73 -20.75
CA ASP A 589 4.41 28.86 -19.85
C ASP A 589 5.20 28.42 -18.60
N VAL A 590 6.47 28.05 -18.80
CA VAL A 590 7.43 27.68 -17.75
C VAL A 590 8.53 28.74 -17.70
N ALA A 591 8.25 29.83 -17.01
CA ALA A 591 9.20 30.91 -16.76
C ALA A 591 10.34 30.45 -15.82
N GLY A 592 11.37 29.80 -16.38
CA GLY A 592 12.52 29.29 -15.60
C GLY A 592 13.79 28.95 -16.37
N CYS A 593 13.77 28.86 -17.70
CA CYS A 593 14.96 28.53 -18.50
C CYS A 593 15.86 29.75 -18.77
N THR A 594 16.74 30.09 -17.82
CA THR A 594 17.72 31.17 -17.97
C THR A 594 18.92 30.75 -18.82
N CYS A 595 18.79 30.85 -20.15
CA CYS A 595 19.92 30.78 -21.09
C CYS A 595 20.67 32.12 -21.10
N ALA A 596 21.98 32.13 -20.84
CA ALA A 596 22.76 33.37 -20.72
C ALA A 596 23.27 33.91 -22.07
N ASP A 597 23.04 35.21 -22.28
CA ASP A 597 23.68 36.17 -23.21
C ASP A 597 24.28 35.69 -24.54
N ALA A 598 23.59 36.06 -25.64
CA ALA A 598 24.24 36.58 -26.85
C ALA A 598 23.35 37.65 -27.49
N ALA A 599 23.85 38.87 -27.67
CA ALA A 599 23.05 40.02 -28.11
C ALA A 599 23.00 40.20 -29.64
N VAL A 600 21.87 40.68 -30.16
CA VAL A 600 21.77 41.60 -31.32
C VAL A 600 20.42 42.35 -31.26
N THR A 601 20.39 43.58 -31.80
CA THR A 601 19.26 44.53 -31.81
C THR A 601 18.09 44.09 -32.72
N SER A 602 16.83 44.47 -32.50
CA SER A 602 16.29 45.83 -32.76
C SER A 602 14.77 45.96 -32.50
N ALA A 603 14.18 47.11 -32.84
CA ALA A 603 12.79 47.59 -32.62
C ALA A 603 11.65 46.64 -33.08
N ALA A 604 10.36 46.81 -32.69
CA ALA A 604 9.65 48.07 -32.38
C ALA A 604 8.44 47.95 -31.40
N GLU A 605 7.58 48.97 -31.39
CA GLU A 605 6.55 49.32 -30.38
C GLU A 605 5.23 48.48 -30.41
N PRO A 606 4.43 48.51 -29.31
CA PRO A 606 3.23 47.68 -29.15
C PRO A 606 1.93 48.31 -29.69
N VAL A 607 0.90 47.47 -29.85
CA VAL A 607 -0.50 47.90 -30.09
C VAL A 607 -1.41 47.30 -29.01
N ALA A 608 -2.44 48.06 -28.61
CA ALA A 608 -3.20 47.83 -27.38
C ALA A 608 -4.38 46.84 -27.51
N ALA A 609 -4.87 46.40 -26.36
CA ALA A 609 -5.98 45.47 -26.18
C ALA A 609 -7.35 46.00 -26.62
N THR A 610 -8.29 45.08 -26.81
CA THR A 610 -9.71 45.29 -26.47
C THR A 610 -10.32 44.02 -25.89
N SER A 611 -11.08 44.17 -24.81
CA SER A 611 -11.92 43.13 -24.20
C SER A 611 -13.30 43.08 -24.85
N GLN A 612 -13.93 41.90 -24.90
CA GLN A 612 -15.40 41.83 -24.98
C GLN A 612 -15.96 40.52 -24.41
N THR A 613 -16.85 40.65 -23.43
CA THR A 613 -17.86 39.66 -23.06
C THR A 613 -19.17 40.00 -23.79
N VAL A 614 -20.05 39.05 -24.12
CA VAL A 614 -21.23 38.56 -23.34
C VAL A 614 -21.83 37.34 -24.15
N PRO A 615 -23.14 36.91 -24.16
CA PRO A 615 -23.43 35.48 -23.92
C PRO A 615 -24.33 34.74 -24.95
N SER A 616 -24.72 33.50 -24.57
CA SER A 616 -26.06 32.89 -24.76
C SER A 616 -26.36 32.03 -26.02
N ALA A 617 -26.40 30.72 -25.75
CA ALA A 617 -27.45 29.74 -26.13
C ALA A 617 -27.96 29.56 -27.58
N ALA A 618 -28.02 28.26 -27.95
CA ALA A 618 -28.93 27.60 -28.89
C ALA A 618 -28.85 27.90 -30.41
N VAL A 619 -28.68 26.83 -31.19
CA VAL A 619 -29.48 26.46 -32.38
C VAL A 619 -29.14 25.00 -32.75
N ALA A 620 -30.05 24.28 -33.45
CA ALA A 620 -29.92 22.86 -33.81
C ALA A 620 -30.06 22.62 -35.34
N ALA A 621 -30.07 21.33 -35.74
CA ALA A 621 -30.21 20.78 -37.10
C ALA A 621 -28.89 20.73 -37.94
N ALA A 622 -28.75 19.85 -38.95
CA ALA A 622 -29.75 19.02 -39.66
C ALA A 622 -29.18 17.67 -40.18
N ALA A 623 -30.01 16.93 -40.98
CA ALA A 623 -29.87 15.55 -41.53
C ALA A 623 -30.30 14.44 -40.54
N GLN A 624 -31.41 13.68 -40.69
CA GLN A 624 -32.18 13.16 -41.85
C GLN A 624 -31.34 12.20 -42.73
N ASP A 625 -31.75 10.93 -42.92
CA ASP A 625 -32.88 10.58 -43.81
C ASP A 625 -33.67 9.27 -43.51
N THR A 626 -34.87 9.18 -44.12
CA THR A 626 -35.70 7.99 -44.50
C THR A 626 -35.95 6.78 -43.57
N VAL A 627 -37.04 6.86 -42.77
CA VAL A 627 -38.34 6.14 -42.95
C VAL A 627 -38.39 4.76 -43.64
N THR A 628 -39.07 3.77 -43.01
CA THR A 628 -40.26 3.03 -43.54
C THR A 628 -41.02 2.33 -42.40
N GLU A 629 -42.36 2.35 -42.41
CA GLU A 629 -43.26 1.78 -41.38
C GLU A 629 -43.76 0.36 -41.70
N CYS A 630 -44.07 -0.44 -40.66
CA CYS A 630 -45.30 -1.23 -40.49
C CYS A 630 -45.25 -2.06 -39.17
N GLY A 631 -46.28 -2.16 -38.33
CA GLY A 631 -47.54 -1.40 -38.28
C GLY A 631 -48.71 -2.17 -37.64
N ARG A 632 -49.25 -1.65 -36.51
CA ARG A 632 -50.51 -2.05 -35.83
C ARG A 632 -50.50 -3.43 -35.13
N ASP A 633 -51.43 -3.78 -34.22
CA ASP A 633 -52.72 -3.17 -33.80
C ASP A 633 -52.81 -2.91 -32.26
N VAL A 634 -54.00 -2.48 -31.79
CA VAL A 634 -54.27 -1.94 -30.43
C VAL A 634 -55.45 -2.69 -29.75
N ASP A 635 -55.81 -2.31 -28.51
CA ASP A 635 -56.93 -2.76 -27.67
C ASP A 635 -56.83 -4.19 -27.08
N GLY A 636 -57.40 -4.53 -25.91
CA GLY A 636 -58.04 -3.69 -24.87
C GLY A 636 -58.97 -4.47 -23.90
N ILE A 637 -59.20 -3.91 -22.70
CA ILE A 637 -60.36 -4.13 -21.79
C ILE A 637 -60.45 -5.45 -20.95
N ALA A 638 -60.11 -5.32 -19.66
CA ALA A 638 -60.81 -5.68 -18.40
C ALA A 638 -61.57 -7.02 -18.12
N ALA A 639 -61.47 -7.43 -16.84
CA ALA A 639 -62.36 -8.30 -16.04
C ALA A 639 -62.40 -9.82 -16.39
N ASP A 640 -62.83 -10.75 -15.52
CA ASP A 640 -63.50 -10.64 -14.20
C ASP A 640 -63.05 -11.77 -13.23
N ALA A 641 -63.57 -11.80 -11.99
CA ALA A 641 -63.12 -12.68 -10.90
C ALA A 641 -63.79 -14.07 -10.82
N ALA A 642 -63.12 -15.01 -10.13
CA ALA A 642 -63.73 -16.23 -9.57
C ALA A 642 -63.01 -16.68 -8.29
N VAL A 643 -63.78 -17.13 -7.28
CA VAL A 643 -63.29 -17.60 -5.97
C VAL A 643 -63.68 -19.06 -5.75
N THR A 644 -62.74 -19.93 -5.35
CA THR A 644 -63.03 -21.19 -4.63
C THR A 644 -61.89 -21.61 -3.69
N THR A 645 -62.26 -21.89 -2.44
CA THR A 645 -61.53 -22.63 -1.38
C THR A 645 -62.57 -23.46 -0.60
N PRO A 646 -62.23 -24.32 0.39
CA PRO A 646 -60.93 -24.86 0.82
C PRO A 646 -60.88 -26.41 0.77
N GLY A 647 -59.83 -27.05 1.33
CA GLY A 647 -59.77 -28.51 1.51
C GLY A 647 -58.60 -29.02 2.36
N GLU A 648 -58.91 -29.47 3.58
CA GLU A 648 -58.04 -30.06 4.63
C GLU A 648 -58.95 -30.99 5.50
N PRO A 649 -58.44 -31.82 6.45
CA PRO A 649 -57.08 -32.30 6.73
C PRO A 649 -57.01 -33.87 6.89
N ALA A 650 -55.86 -34.42 7.33
CA ALA A 650 -55.66 -35.68 8.13
C ALA A 650 -54.16 -36.11 8.04
N ASP A 651 -53.38 -36.15 9.13
CA ASP A 651 -53.13 -37.28 10.09
C ASP A 651 -51.94 -38.18 9.64
N ASP A 652 -51.01 -38.72 10.46
CA ASP A 652 -50.62 -38.56 11.89
C ASP A 652 -49.20 -39.22 12.11
N GLU A 653 -48.78 -39.44 13.37
CA GLU A 653 -47.65 -40.24 13.91
C GLU A 653 -46.33 -39.53 14.31
N THR A 654 -46.44 -38.70 15.36
CA THR A 654 -45.70 -38.77 16.65
C THR A 654 -44.37 -39.53 16.80
N PHE A 655 -43.43 -38.94 17.58
CA PHE A 655 -42.67 -39.71 18.60
C PHE A 655 -42.22 -38.84 19.80
N ASP A 656 -41.99 -39.48 20.96
CA ASP A 656 -41.86 -38.92 22.32
C ASP A 656 -40.81 -39.77 23.12
N VAL A 657 -40.21 -39.44 24.29
CA VAL A 657 -40.48 -38.50 25.40
C VAL A 657 -39.14 -38.01 25.98
N GLY A 658 -39.10 -36.89 26.73
CA GLY A 658 -37.89 -36.48 27.48
C GLY A 658 -37.97 -35.22 28.35
N ASP A 659 -38.68 -35.28 29.49
CA ASP A 659 -38.65 -34.24 30.54
C ASP A 659 -37.27 -34.08 31.21
N ASP A 660 -37.00 -32.90 31.77
CA ASP A 660 -36.81 -32.82 33.24
C ASP A 660 -37.16 -31.42 33.80
N LEU A 661 -37.58 -31.36 35.07
CA LEU A 661 -38.23 -30.20 35.70
C LEU A 661 -37.44 -29.64 36.90
N ALA A 662 -37.32 -28.30 36.98
CA ALA A 662 -37.03 -27.60 38.24
C ALA A 662 -37.62 -26.18 38.22
N ALA A 663 -38.51 -25.87 39.19
CA ALA A 663 -39.23 -24.59 39.26
C ALA A 663 -38.97 -23.84 40.57
N ALA A 664 -39.00 -22.50 40.50
CA ALA A 664 -39.17 -21.58 41.64
C ALA A 664 -39.84 -20.29 41.14
N ASP A 665 -40.73 -19.71 41.95
CA ASP A 665 -41.79 -18.75 41.56
C ASP A 665 -42.00 -17.68 42.69
N PRO A 666 -43.01 -16.79 42.68
CA PRO A 666 -43.04 -15.49 42.00
C PRO A 666 -43.17 -14.25 42.92
N ALA A 667 -43.01 -13.05 42.34
CA ALA A 667 -43.81 -11.84 42.61
C ALA A 667 -43.65 -10.86 41.41
N ALA A 668 -44.65 -10.50 40.59
CA ALA A 668 -45.96 -9.87 40.83
C ALA A 668 -45.89 -8.36 41.16
N ALA A 669 -46.66 -7.45 40.54
CA ALA A 669 -47.54 -7.53 39.35
C ALA A 669 -47.96 -6.09 38.88
N ALA A 670 -48.52 -5.97 37.66
CA ALA A 670 -49.21 -4.79 37.08
C ALA A 670 -48.34 -3.53 36.83
N ASP A 671 -48.58 -2.67 35.83
CA ASP A 671 -49.79 -2.41 35.03
C ASP A 671 -49.55 -2.39 33.50
N ALA A 672 -50.63 -2.48 32.72
CA ALA A 672 -50.67 -2.20 31.28
C ALA A 672 -52.06 -1.70 30.86
N PRO A 673 -52.15 -0.89 29.78
CA PRO A 673 -53.30 -1.08 28.89
C PRO A 673 -53.00 -1.01 27.38
N THR A 674 -53.54 -2.00 26.68
CA THR A 674 -54.12 -1.96 25.31
C THR A 674 -53.28 -1.48 24.12
N ALA A 675 -52.96 -2.45 23.27
CA ALA A 675 -52.37 -2.31 21.94
C ALA A 675 -53.25 -1.59 20.89
N ALA A 676 -52.58 -1.12 19.83
CA ALA A 676 -53.12 -0.99 18.47
C ALA A 676 -52.01 -1.30 17.45
N ALA A 677 -52.38 -1.75 16.25
CA ALA A 677 -51.48 -2.20 15.17
C ALA A 677 -52.20 -2.07 13.80
N PRO A 678 -51.53 -2.28 12.65
CA PRO A 678 -50.16 -1.92 12.27
C PRO A 678 -50.12 -1.12 10.94
N ALA A 679 -48.90 -0.77 10.51
CA ALA A 679 -48.50 -0.41 9.13
C ALA A 679 -49.09 0.85 8.47
N GLY A 680 -48.21 1.60 7.81
CA GLY A 680 -48.55 2.73 6.93
C GLY A 680 -47.32 3.18 6.15
N ALA A 681 -47.18 2.71 4.91
CA ALA A 681 -46.09 3.14 4.03
C ALA A 681 -46.35 4.57 3.52
N VAL A 682 -45.30 5.39 3.48
CA VAL A 682 -45.31 6.73 2.89
C VAL A 682 -44.07 6.87 2.01
N ALA A 683 -44.27 7.18 0.73
CA ALA A 683 -43.20 7.44 -0.21
C ALA A 683 -42.98 8.95 -0.39
N ASP A 684 -41.72 9.33 -0.62
CA ASP A 684 -41.18 10.58 -1.17
C ASP A 684 -41.94 11.90 -0.99
N SER A 685 -41.23 12.90 -0.44
CA SER A 685 -40.64 13.96 -1.30
C SER A 685 -39.94 15.08 -0.51
N ALA A 686 -38.76 14.77 0.04
CA ALA A 686 -37.79 15.78 0.47
C ALA A 686 -36.38 15.26 0.17
N ALA A 687 -35.56 16.04 -0.54
CA ALA A 687 -34.15 15.70 -0.70
C ALA A 687 -33.45 15.86 0.67
N PRO A 688 -32.76 14.83 1.19
CA PRO A 688 -32.05 14.95 2.45
C PRO A 688 -30.92 15.98 2.31
N ALA A 689 -30.54 16.62 3.42
CA ALA A 689 -29.36 17.47 3.45
C ALA A 689 -28.12 16.65 3.04
N THR A 690 -27.31 17.20 2.14
CA THR A 690 -26.06 16.57 1.68
C THR A 690 -25.13 16.35 2.87
N ASN A 691 -24.96 15.09 3.27
CA ASN A 691 -24.23 14.74 4.48
C ASN A 691 -22.71 14.74 4.20
N PRO A 692 -21.87 15.40 5.03
CA PRO A 692 -20.41 15.23 5.09
C PRO A 692 -19.97 13.82 5.56
N SER A 693 -20.53 12.78 4.95
CA SER A 693 -19.76 11.57 4.65
C SER A 693 -18.97 11.83 3.38
N SER A 694 -17.71 11.43 3.32
CA SER A 694 -16.87 11.43 2.12
C SER A 694 -17.46 10.51 1.05
N SER A 695 -18.44 11.01 0.30
CA SER A 695 -19.18 10.23 -0.70
C SER A 695 -18.43 10.09 -2.03
N GLU A 696 -17.12 9.90 -1.97
CA GLU A 696 -16.37 9.33 -3.08
C GLU A 696 -16.53 7.81 -3.10
N GLY A 697 -17.75 7.37 -3.43
CA GLY A 697 -17.97 6.06 -4.04
C GLY A 697 -17.21 5.91 -5.37
N ASP A 698 -16.59 6.98 -5.85
CA ASP A 698 -15.82 7.09 -7.09
C ASP A 698 -14.29 7.04 -6.92
N ASP A 699 -13.66 7.27 -5.76
CA ASP A 699 -12.18 7.06 -5.62
C ASP A 699 -11.81 5.59 -5.33
N TYR A 700 -12.81 4.79 -4.91
CA TYR A 700 -12.81 3.32 -5.02
C TYR A 700 -12.88 2.83 -6.49
N THR A 701 -12.82 3.70 -7.51
CA THR A 701 -12.78 3.27 -8.91
C THR A 701 -11.48 2.54 -9.26
N GLY A 702 -11.55 1.20 -9.21
CA GLY A 702 -10.55 0.35 -9.84
C GLY A 702 -10.41 0.68 -11.32
N GLY A 703 -9.32 1.37 -11.68
CA GLY A 703 -8.98 1.66 -13.06
C GLY A 703 -8.89 0.40 -13.94
N THR A 704 -9.74 0.30 -14.93
CA THR A 704 -9.35 -0.18 -16.27
C THR A 704 -8.42 -1.41 -16.36
N ALA A 705 -8.91 -2.60 -15.97
CA ALA A 705 -8.23 -3.85 -16.33
C ALA A 705 -8.10 -4.05 -17.86
N ASP A 706 -8.92 -3.33 -18.64
CA ASP A 706 -8.88 -3.33 -20.11
C ASP A 706 -8.14 -2.16 -20.77
N GLN A 707 -7.83 -1.04 -20.08
CA GLN A 707 -6.95 -0.03 -20.69
C GLN A 707 -5.47 -0.39 -20.56
N SER A 708 -5.08 -1.32 -19.68
CA SER A 708 -3.74 -1.91 -19.71
C SER A 708 -3.43 -2.72 -20.99
N ALA A 709 -4.45 -3.11 -21.76
CA ALA A 709 -4.27 -3.65 -23.11
C ALA A 709 -3.86 -2.57 -24.13
N GLY A 710 -4.17 -1.30 -23.85
CA GLY A 710 -3.63 -0.12 -24.53
C GLY A 710 -2.54 0.54 -23.70
N ALA A 711 -1.33 -0.03 -23.71
CA ALA A 711 -0.16 0.54 -23.01
C ALA A 711 -0.05 2.05 -23.32
N PRO A 712 0.14 2.94 -22.30
CA PRO A 712 0.05 4.38 -22.52
C PRO A 712 1.06 4.91 -23.55
N ASP A 713 0.62 5.12 -24.79
CA ASP A 713 1.45 5.57 -25.92
C ASP A 713 2.01 6.98 -25.68
N GLY A 714 3.15 7.05 -24.98
CA GLY A 714 3.78 8.28 -24.55
C GLY A 714 4.76 8.10 -23.38
N PRO A 715 5.26 9.19 -22.80
CA PRO A 715 6.32 9.15 -21.78
C PRO A 715 5.96 8.41 -20.48
N ALA A 716 4.66 8.25 -20.17
CA ALA A 716 4.19 7.62 -18.94
C ALA A 716 4.50 6.10 -18.89
N ALA A 717 4.25 5.36 -19.99
CA ALA A 717 4.55 3.94 -20.06
C ALA A 717 6.06 3.67 -20.03
N ALA A 718 6.86 4.51 -20.71
CA ALA A 718 8.31 4.43 -20.67
C ALA A 718 8.86 4.60 -19.23
N GLY A 719 8.23 5.48 -18.44
CA GLY A 719 8.54 5.67 -17.02
C GLY A 719 8.35 4.41 -16.18
N ILE A 720 7.17 3.77 -16.22
CA ILE A 720 6.93 2.58 -15.40
C ILE A 720 7.77 1.38 -15.85
N VAL A 721 7.97 1.16 -17.15
CA VAL A 721 8.77 0.02 -17.63
C VAL A 721 10.21 0.12 -17.12
N GLU A 722 10.81 1.31 -17.17
CA GLU A 722 12.15 1.54 -16.60
C GLU A 722 12.16 1.45 -15.06
N MET A 723 11.11 1.93 -14.37
CA MET A 723 11.02 1.77 -12.91
C MET A 723 10.92 0.29 -12.52
N ASN A 724 10.10 -0.50 -13.23
CA ASN A 724 9.93 -1.94 -13.01
C ASN A 724 11.23 -2.73 -13.26
N ARG A 725 11.97 -2.39 -14.31
CA ARG A 725 13.31 -2.96 -14.55
C ARG A 725 14.29 -2.63 -13.41
N ARG A 726 14.24 -1.42 -12.86
CA ARG A 726 15.07 -1.01 -11.70
C ARG A 726 14.66 -1.72 -10.40
N VAL A 727 13.36 -1.86 -10.15
CA VAL A 727 12.81 -2.63 -9.01
C VAL A 727 13.27 -4.08 -9.08
N ALA A 728 13.13 -4.72 -10.24
CA ALA A 728 13.62 -6.07 -10.49
C ALA A 728 15.13 -6.19 -10.22
N ALA A 729 15.95 -5.25 -10.70
CA ALA A 729 17.40 -5.30 -10.57
C ALA A 729 17.90 -5.08 -9.13
N VAL A 730 17.27 -4.17 -8.37
CA VAL A 730 17.73 -3.75 -7.04
C VAL A 730 17.18 -4.63 -5.91
N GLU A 731 15.89 -4.96 -5.93
CA GLU A 731 15.26 -5.79 -4.88
C GLU A 731 15.36 -7.28 -5.22
N TYR A 732 14.85 -7.67 -6.38
CA TYR A 732 14.71 -9.08 -6.74
C TYR A 732 15.98 -9.72 -7.31
N GLY A 733 16.94 -8.90 -7.77
CA GLY A 733 18.20 -9.34 -8.37
C GLY A 733 18.09 -9.75 -9.84
N ASP A 734 16.95 -9.45 -10.50
CA ASP A 734 16.71 -9.71 -11.91
C ASP A 734 17.06 -8.49 -12.77
N ARG A 735 18.10 -8.60 -13.60
CA ARG A 735 18.60 -7.50 -14.43
C ARG A 735 17.85 -7.31 -15.76
N SER A 736 17.06 -8.27 -16.25
CA SER A 736 16.26 -8.05 -17.47
C SER A 736 14.96 -7.32 -17.16
N GLY A 737 14.42 -7.47 -15.95
CA GLY A 737 13.11 -6.93 -15.58
C GLY A 737 11.96 -7.88 -15.90
N ASP A 738 12.25 -9.07 -16.42
CA ASP A 738 11.25 -10.08 -16.79
C ASP A 738 10.34 -10.48 -15.61
N LEU A 739 10.85 -10.47 -14.38
CA LEU A 739 10.08 -10.82 -13.18
C LEU A 739 8.95 -9.81 -12.91
N LEU A 740 9.28 -8.51 -12.93
CA LEU A 740 8.32 -7.42 -12.73
C LEU A 740 7.41 -7.23 -13.94
N ALA A 741 7.93 -7.46 -15.16
CA ALA A 741 7.11 -7.46 -16.37
C ALA A 741 6.06 -8.58 -16.30
N ALA A 742 6.45 -9.81 -15.97
CA ALA A 742 5.50 -10.92 -15.83
C ALA A 742 4.50 -10.70 -14.68
N LEU A 743 4.90 -10.12 -13.55
CA LEU A 743 3.97 -9.80 -12.45
C LEU A 743 2.97 -8.70 -12.84
N ARG A 744 3.43 -7.65 -13.52
CA ARG A 744 2.56 -6.59 -14.10
C ARG A 744 1.59 -7.19 -15.11
N ASP A 745 2.10 -7.95 -16.07
CA ASP A 745 1.30 -8.53 -17.16
C ASP A 745 0.26 -9.52 -16.60
N ALA A 746 0.59 -10.28 -15.54
CA ALA A 746 -0.36 -11.15 -14.85
C ALA A 746 -1.46 -10.38 -14.10
N SER A 747 -1.16 -9.22 -13.50
CA SER A 747 -2.16 -8.40 -12.79
C SER A 747 -3.30 -7.91 -13.71
N CYS A 748 -3.06 -7.85 -15.02
CA CYS A 748 -4.03 -7.44 -16.03
C CYS A 748 -4.93 -8.59 -16.53
N ARG A 749 -4.86 -9.79 -15.94
CA ARG A 749 -5.54 -11.01 -16.43
C ARG A 749 -6.62 -11.53 -15.47
N VAL A 750 -7.29 -10.59 -14.80
CA VAL A 750 -8.47 -10.87 -13.99
C VAL A 750 -9.68 -10.99 -14.93
N ALA A 751 -10.41 -12.11 -14.82
CA ALA A 751 -11.71 -12.33 -15.43
C ALA A 751 -12.82 -12.48 -14.36
N PHE A 752 -12.45 -12.83 -13.13
CA PHE A 752 -13.29 -12.85 -11.93
C PHE A 752 -12.40 -12.74 -10.68
N GLY A 753 -12.64 -11.75 -9.83
CA GLY A 753 -11.80 -11.41 -8.66
C GLY A 753 -12.18 -12.12 -7.36
N PHE A 754 -11.47 -11.79 -6.27
CA PHE A 754 -11.86 -12.23 -4.92
C PHE A 754 -13.00 -11.37 -4.34
N ASP A 755 -12.99 -10.08 -4.65
CA ASP A 755 -14.09 -9.16 -4.45
C ASP A 755 -15.37 -9.63 -5.15
N ASP A 756 -15.30 -10.11 -6.41
CA ASP A 756 -16.46 -10.72 -7.08
C ASP A 756 -16.99 -11.97 -6.34
N MET A 757 -16.10 -12.82 -5.79
CA MET A 757 -16.48 -13.95 -4.94
C MET A 757 -17.16 -13.50 -3.65
N VAL A 758 -16.66 -12.44 -3.01
CA VAL A 758 -17.27 -11.84 -1.82
C VAL A 758 -18.64 -11.28 -2.16
N TRP A 759 -18.77 -10.48 -3.22
CA TRP A 759 -20.03 -9.91 -3.67
C TRP A 759 -21.09 -11.00 -3.91
N TYR A 760 -20.78 -12.02 -4.71
CA TYR A 760 -21.70 -13.13 -4.99
C TYR A 760 -22.13 -13.89 -3.71
N CYS A 761 -21.23 -14.00 -2.73
CA CYS A 761 -21.51 -14.59 -1.42
C CYS A 761 -22.34 -13.68 -0.50
N GLU A 762 -22.06 -12.38 -0.44
CA GLU A 762 -22.61 -11.46 0.57
C GLU A 762 -23.90 -10.75 0.13
N LEU A 763 -24.35 -10.91 -1.13
CA LEU A 763 -25.75 -10.69 -1.53
C LEU A 763 -26.77 -11.51 -0.70
N ASP A 764 -26.30 -12.53 0.02
CA ASP A 764 -27.07 -13.47 0.84
C ASP A 764 -26.73 -13.27 2.31
N GLU A 765 -27.76 -12.90 3.08
CA GLU A 765 -27.74 -12.62 4.53
C GLU A 765 -27.25 -13.81 5.40
N GLY A 766 -27.12 -15.00 4.80
CA GLY A 766 -26.78 -16.24 5.50
C GLY A 766 -28.00 -17.08 5.90
N ASP A 767 -29.21 -16.53 5.73
CA ASP A 767 -30.49 -17.22 5.87
C ASP A 767 -31.26 -17.36 4.54
N GLY A 768 -30.65 -16.96 3.41
CA GLY A 768 -31.24 -16.97 2.08
C GLY A 768 -32.04 -15.71 1.72
N ARG A 769 -32.18 -14.73 2.62
CA ARG A 769 -32.69 -13.39 2.26
C ARG A 769 -31.66 -12.61 1.46
N PHE A 770 -32.17 -11.67 0.66
CA PHE A 770 -31.37 -10.76 -0.16
C PHE A 770 -30.84 -9.58 0.67
N ASN A 771 -29.51 -9.49 0.82
CA ASN A 771 -28.81 -8.38 1.44
C ASN A 771 -28.73 -7.19 0.46
N ARG A 772 -29.51 -6.14 0.76
CA ARG A 772 -29.58 -4.93 -0.07
C ARG A 772 -28.40 -3.99 0.14
N ASP A 773 -27.78 -4.01 1.31
CA ASP A 773 -26.62 -3.17 1.62
C ASP A 773 -25.40 -3.69 0.85
N ALA A 774 -25.23 -5.01 0.77
CA ALA A 774 -24.25 -5.66 -0.10
C ALA A 774 -24.47 -5.31 -1.58
N ALA A 775 -25.72 -5.37 -2.07
CA ALA A 775 -26.06 -4.96 -3.43
C ALA A 775 -25.74 -3.47 -3.72
N SER A 776 -25.88 -2.59 -2.73
CA SER A 776 -25.51 -1.17 -2.84
C SER A 776 -23.99 -0.93 -2.93
N ALA A 777 -23.17 -1.96 -2.72
CA ALA A 777 -21.71 -1.87 -2.69
C ALA A 777 -21.00 -2.52 -3.88
N VAL A 778 -21.70 -3.33 -4.67
CA VAL A 778 -21.16 -3.87 -5.92
C VAL A 778 -20.95 -2.72 -6.91
N HIS A 779 -19.69 -2.39 -7.18
CA HIS A 779 -19.34 -1.27 -8.05
C HIS A 779 -18.58 -1.75 -9.28
N PHE A 780 -19.33 -2.06 -10.34
CA PHE A 780 -18.80 -2.65 -11.58
C PHE A 780 -17.67 -1.84 -12.25
N SER A 781 -17.49 -0.55 -11.92
CA SER A 781 -16.40 0.25 -12.49
C SER A 781 -15.00 -0.28 -12.13
N VAL A 782 -14.84 -1.06 -11.03
CA VAL A 782 -13.53 -1.53 -10.55
C VAL A 782 -12.78 -2.44 -11.54
N HIS A 783 -13.53 -3.06 -12.44
CA HIS A 783 -13.02 -3.89 -13.53
C HIS A 783 -12.63 -3.07 -14.77
N GLY A 784 -12.95 -1.78 -14.80
CA GLY A 784 -12.68 -0.89 -15.92
C GLY A 784 -13.88 -0.59 -16.82
N PHE A 785 -15.07 -1.06 -16.46
CA PHE A 785 -16.27 -0.75 -17.24
C PHE A 785 -16.53 0.78 -17.27
N PRO A 786 -16.93 1.35 -18.43
CA PRO A 786 -17.29 2.76 -18.53
C PRO A 786 -18.38 3.12 -17.51
N GLY A 787 -18.29 4.29 -16.87
CA GLY A 787 -19.20 4.69 -15.79
C GLY A 787 -20.70 4.57 -16.14
N ARG A 788 -21.08 4.78 -17.40
CA ARG A 788 -22.46 4.52 -17.87
C ARG A 788 -22.87 3.05 -17.74
N TYR A 789 -22.00 2.11 -18.14
CA TYR A 789 -22.26 0.67 -18.00
C TYR A 789 -22.31 0.28 -16.53
N ALA A 790 -21.33 0.73 -15.74
CA ALA A 790 -21.26 0.43 -14.32
C ALA A 790 -22.49 0.93 -13.54
N GLY A 791 -22.90 2.18 -13.77
CA GLY A 791 -24.12 2.75 -13.18
C GLY A 791 -25.41 2.08 -13.66
N GLU A 792 -25.50 1.64 -14.92
CA GLU A 792 -26.66 0.90 -15.42
C GLU A 792 -26.82 -0.46 -14.72
N TRP A 793 -25.71 -1.20 -14.50
CA TRP A 793 -25.77 -2.48 -13.77
C TRP A 793 -25.93 -2.33 -12.26
N GLY A 794 -25.33 -1.30 -11.64
CA GLY A 794 -25.60 -0.96 -10.24
C GLY A 794 -27.08 -0.61 -9.99
N ALA A 795 -27.70 0.16 -10.91
CA ALA A 795 -29.13 0.47 -10.84
C ALA A 795 -30.02 -0.78 -11.04
N ARG A 796 -29.65 -1.70 -11.94
CA ARG A 796 -30.35 -2.99 -12.10
C ARG A 796 -30.28 -3.84 -10.83
N LEU A 797 -29.10 -3.94 -10.22
CA LEU A 797 -28.86 -4.79 -9.05
C LEU A 797 -29.56 -4.27 -7.79
N THR A 798 -29.51 -2.95 -7.56
CA THR A 798 -30.23 -2.31 -6.44
C THR A 798 -31.75 -2.38 -6.59
N ALA A 799 -32.26 -2.49 -7.83
CA ALA A 799 -33.66 -2.73 -8.14
C ALA A 799 -34.12 -4.21 -8.04
N CYS A 800 -33.24 -5.16 -7.70
CA CYS A 800 -33.66 -6.56 -7.53
C CYS A 800 -34.63 -6.75 -6.36
N GLU A 801 -35.58 -7.66 -6.49
CA GLU A 801 -36.52 -8.03 -5.41
C GLU A 801 -35.98 -9.19 -4.56
N ASP A 802 -35.29 -10.16 -5.18
CA ASP A 802 -34.79 -11.38 -4.55
C ASP A 802 -33.31 -11.70 -4.87
N LEU A 803 -32.78 -12.69 -4.13
CA LEU A 803 -31.38 -13.12 -4.17
C LEU A 803 -30.97 -13.81 -5.50
N ALA A 804 -31.88 -14.52 -6.17
CA ALA A 804 -31.59 -15.18 -7.44
C ALA A 804 -31.56 -14.18 -8.60
N ALA A 805 -32.46 -13.19 -8.58
CA ALA A 805 -32.38 -12.04 -9.47
C ALA A 805 -31.05 -11.28 -9.27
N ALA A 806 -30.68 -10.98 -8.02
CA ALA A 806 -29.45 -10.26 -7.70
C ALA A 806 -28.17 -11.01 -8.13
N ARG A 807 -28.06 -12.31 -7.82
CA ARG A 807 -26.92 -13.14 -8.25
C ARG A 807 -26.80 -13.20 -9.77
N ARG A 808 -27.90 -13.40 -10.50
CA ARG A 808 -27.88 -13.36 -11.97
C ARG A 808 -27.44 -11.99 -12.49
N THR A 809 -27.97 -10.89 -11.95
CA THR A 809 -27.61 -9.53 -12.37
C THR A 809 -26.12 -9.20 -12.16
N VAL A 810 -25.49 -9.70 -11.08
CA VAL A 810 -24.03 -9.61 -10.92
C VAL A 810 -23.30 -10.41 -12.00
N MET A 811 -23.68 -11.67 -12.23
CA MET A 811 -23.01 -12.50 -13.24
C MET A 811 -23.22 -11.99 -14.68
N GLU A 812 -24.38 -11.39 -14.98
CA GLU A 812 -24.65 -10.70 -16.26
C GLU A 812 -23.74 -9.47 -16.44
N GLY A 813 -23.63 -8.61 -15.41
CA GLY A 813 -22.76 -7.42 -15.44
C GLY A 813 -21.26 -7.74 -15.50
N LEU A 814 -20.83 -8.90 -14.99
CA LEU A 814 -19.44 -9.37 -15.07
C LEU A 814 -19.14 -10.19 -16.34
N SER A 815 -20.17 -10.66 -17.06
CA SER A 815 -20.02 -11.56 -18.21
C SER A 815 -19.03 -11.11 -19.30
N PRO A 816 -18.84 -9.80 -19.62
CA PRO A 816 -17.85 -9.38 -20.62
C PRO A 816 -16.38 -9.62 -20.21
N HIS A 817 -16.09 -9.76 -18.92
CA HIS A 817 -14.76 -10.16 -18.45
C HIS A 817 -14.66 -11.68 -18.29
N ILE A 818 -15.71 -12.33 -17.76
CA ILE A 818 -15.74 -13.79 -17.53
C ILE A 818 -15.58 -14.58 -18.84
N VAL A 819 -16.15 -14.10 -19.96
CA VAL A 819 -15.98 -14.73 -21.29
C VAL A 819 -14.52 -14.87 -21.73
N ARG A 820 -13.61 -14.04 -21.18
CA ARG A 820 -12.17 -14.07 -21.47
C ARG A 820 -11.38 -15.10 -20.66
N VAL A 821 -12.02 -15.88 -19.81
CA VAL A 821 -11.41 -16.89 -18.91
C VAL A 821 -10.36 -17.78 -19.61
N GLY A 822 -10.60 -18.21 -20.86
CA GLY A 822 -9.65 -19.02 -21.62
C GLY A 822 -8.35 -18.28 -21.94
N GLU A 823 -8.45 -17.06 -22.49
CA GLU A 823 -7.30 -16.19 -22.78
C GLU A 823 -6.56 -15.82 -21.49
N ALA A 824 -7.30 -15.38 -20.47
CA ALA A 824 -6.77 -14.97 -19.17
C ALA A 824 -5.97 -16.10 -18.51
N ASN A 825 -6.51 -17.31 -18.42
CA ASN A 825 -5.84 -18.43 -17.76
C ASN A 825 -4.66 -19.00 -18.56
N ALA A 826 -4.74 -18.99 -19.90
CA ALA A 826 -3.62 -19.37 -20.76
C ALA A 826 -2.44 -18.40 -20.62
N ALA A 827 -2.72 -17.09 -20.56
CA ALA A 827 -1.69 -16.07 -20.43
C ALA A 827 -1.17 -15.90 -18.99
N LEU A 828 -2.00 -16.11 -17.94
CA LEU A 828 -1.54 -16.24 -16.55
C LEU A 828 -0.55 -17.41 -16.41
N ARG A 829 -0.82 -18.55 -17.08
CA ARG A 829 0.09 -19.70 -17.11
C ARG A 829 1.41 -19.39 -17.84
N ALA A 830 1.37 -18.55 -18.89
CA ALA A 830 2.58 -18.08 -19.57
C ALA A 830 3.41 -17.14 -18.67
N ASP A 831 2.75 -16.26 -17.91
CA ASP A 831 3.43 -15.32 -17.01
C ASP A 831 3.97 -16.00 -15.75
N ALA A 832 3.28 -17.01 -15.20
CA ALA A 832 3.83 -17.89 -14.16
C ALA A 832 5.16 -18.54 -14.60
N LEU A 833 5.25 -18.96 -15.86
CA LEU A 833 6.47 -19.52 -16.44
C LEU A 833 7.56 -18.44 -16.66
N ARG A 834 7.21 -17.26 -17.20
CA ARG A 834 8.14 -16.12 -17.34
C ARG A 834 8.73 -15.72 -15.98
N LEU A 835 7.88 -15.53 -14.98
CA LEU A 835 8.24 -15.14 -13.62
C LEU A 835 9.14 -16.19 -12.95
N SER A 836 8.81 -17.49 -13.10
CA SER A 836 9.64 -18.59 -12.60
C SER A 836 11.01 -18.64 -13.28
N VAL A 837 11.08 -18.43 -14.60
CA VAL A 837 12.33 -18.40 -15.36
C VAL A 837 13.19 -17.17 -15.01
N ALA A 838 12.57 -16.01 -14.77
CA ALA A 838 13.27 -14.82 -14.30
C ALA A 838 13.83 -15.03 -12.88
N ALA A 839 13.01 -15.54 -11.95
CA ALA A 839 13.44 -15.83 -10.59
C ALA A 839 14.56 -16.88 -10.52
N ALA A 840 14.57 -17.87 -11.42
CA ALA A 840 15.66 -18.85 -11.53
C ALA A 840 16.97 -18.29 -12.12
N ARG A 841 16.93 -17.14 -12.80
CA ARG A 841 18.09 -16.41 -13.36
C ARG A 841 18.60 -15.29 -12.45
N ALA A 842 17.75 -14.80 -11.54
CA ALA A 842 18.04 -13.69 -10.65
C ALA A 842 19.24 -13.95 -9.72
N SER A 843 19.89 -12.87 -9.28
CA SER A 843 20.96 -12.94 -8.29
C SER A 843 20.45 -13.48 -6.96
N ARG A 844 21.20 -14.43 -6.36
CA ARG A 844 20.94 -14.98 -5.01
C ARG A 844 21.06 -13.96 -3.87
N LEU A 845 21.48 -12.73 -4.19
CA LEU A 845 21.55 -11.59 -3.26
C LEU A 845 20.26 -10.76 -3.28
N GLY A 846 19.40 -10.96 -4.26
CA GLY A 846 18.06 -10.39 -4.34
C GLY A 846 16.98 -11.34 -3.83
N SER A 847 15.75 -10.84 -3.74
CA SER A 847 14.63 -11.51 -3.09
C SER A 847 13.78 -12.43 -3.97
N ALA A 848 14.07 -12.56 -5.28
CA ALA A 848 13.23 -13.35 -6.20
C ALA A 848 12.86 -14.74 -5.67
N ALA A 849 13.83 -15.48 -5.11
CA ALA A 849 13.60 -16.82 -4.55
C ALA A 849 12.85 -16.86 -3.21
N ARG A 850 12.81 -15.73 -2.47
CA ARG A 850 12.05 -15.55 -1.21
C ARG A 850 10.56 -15.31 -1.49
N ASP A 851 10.28 -14.57 -2.58
CA ASP A 851 8.96 -14.02 -2.85
C ASP A 851 8.19 -14.77 -3.96
N LEU A 852 8.90 -15.52 -4.81
CA LEU A 852 8.33 -16.45 -5.79
C LEU A 852 7.16 -17.30 -5.27
N PRO A 853 7.19 -17.91 -4.06
CA PRO A 853 6.05 -18.70 -3.56
C PRO A 853 4.75 -17.89 -3.43
N ALA A 854 4.83 -16.61 -3.05
CA ALA A 854 3.66 -15.75 -2.98
C ALA A 854 3.18 -15.35 -4.38
N PHE A 855 4.10 -14.99 -5.29
CA PHE A 855 3.77 -14.65 -6.67
C PHE A 855 3.10 -15.81 -7.42
N SER A 856 3.64 -17.03 -7.32
CA SER A 856 3.04 -18.24 -7.91
C SER A 856 1.67 -18.55 -7.29
N THR A 857 1.55 -18.52 -5.95
CA THR A 857 0.28 -18.82 -5.27
C THR A 857 -0.82 -17.82 -5.63
N ALA A 858 -0.48 -16.54 -5.80
CA ALA A 858 -1.42 -15.52 -6.25
C ALA A 858 -1.86 -15.73 -7.71
N ILE A 859 -0.91 -16.04 -8.61
CA ILE A 859 -1.23 -16.32 -10.03
C ILE A 859 -2.13 -17.56 -10.15
N ASP A 860 -1.80 -18.67 -9.49
CA ASP A 860 -2.63 -19.88 -9.55
C ASP A 860 -3.98 -19.70 -8.85
N GLY A 861 -4.05 -18.90 -7.78
CA GLY A 861 -5.33 -18.49 -7.16
C GLY A 861 -6.23 -17.73 -8.14
N GLN A 862 -5.67 -16.73 -8.82
CA GLN A 862 -6.41 -15.96 -9.84
C GLN A 862 -6.90 -16.83 -11.00
N ARG A 863 -6.12 -17.86 -11.39
CA ARG A 863 -6.54 -18.85 -12.40
C ARG A 863 -7.74 -19.69 -11.94
N TRP A 864 -7.79 -20.08 -10.67
CA TRP A 864 -8.96 -20.75 -10.08
C TRP A 864 -10.17 -19.82 -9.92
N PHE A 865 -9.97 -18.55 -9.55
CA PHE A 865 -11.06 -17.57 -9.40
C PHE A 865 -11.72 -17.27 -10.76
N ASN A 866 -10.92 -17.03 -11.80
CA ASN A 866 -11.40 -16.90 -13.18
C ASN A 866 -12.28 -18.10 -13.61
N LEU A 867 -11.87 -19.33 -13.25
CA LEU A 867 -12.63 -20.56 -13.57
C LEU A 867 -13.89 -20.74 -12.69
N ALA A 868 -13.87 -20.27 -11.44
CA ALA A 868 -15.04 -20.23 -10.57
C ALA A 868 -16.09 -19.27 -11.12
N GLY A 869 -15.69 -18.07 -11.57
CA GLY A 869 -16.59 -17.10 -12.22
C GLY A 869 -17.31 -17.67 -13.44
N LEU A 870 -16.59 -18.40 -14.32
CA LEU A 870 -17.21 -19.12 -15.44
C LEU A 870 -18.27 -20.12 -14.95
N CYS A 871 -17.93 -20.96 -13.97
CA CYS A 871 -18.85 -22.00 -13.50
C CYS A 871 -20.08 -21.40 -12.79
N LEU A 872 -19.94 -20.26 -12.10
CA LEU A 872 -21.07 -19.50 -11.53
C LEU A 872 -21.92 -18.82 -12.61
N ALA A 873 -21.32 -18.28 -13.67
CA ALA A 873 -22.07 -17.69 -14.78
C ALA A 873 -22.91 -18.74 -15.54
N VAL A 874 -22.39 -19.97 -15.67
CA VAL A 874 -23.16 -21.11 -16.19
C VAL A 874 -24.24 -21.58 -15.21
N ARG A 875 -23.96 -21.57 -13.89
CA ARG A 875 -24.93 -21.91 -12.83
C ARG A 875 -26.16 -21.01 -12.88
N GLU A 876 -25.98 -19.70 -12.97
CA GLU A 876 -27.07 -18.71 -12.95
C GLU A 876 -27.79 -18.56 -14.31
N GLY A 877 -27.35 -19.31 -15.33
CA GLY A 877 -27.94 -19.34 -16.67
C GLY A 877 -27.52 -18.19 -17.59
N VAL A 878 -26.44 -17.49 -17.25
CA VAL A 878 -25.93 -16.30 -17.97
C VAL A 878 -25.02 -16.70 -19.15
N MET A 879 -24.30 -17.82 -19.02
CA MET A 879 -23.34 -18.31 -20.02
C MET A 879 -23.46 -19.82 -20.21
N SER A 880 -22.84 -20.32 -21.28
CA SER A 880 -22.61 -21.75 -21.52
C SER A 880 -21.11 -22.04 -21.63
N PHE A 881 -20.71 -23.29 -21.32
CA PHE A 881 -19.35 -23.77 -21.58
C PHE A 881 -18.99 -23.82 -23.08
N THR A 882 -19.95 -23.61 -23.98
CA THR A 882 -19.72 -23.44 -25.43
C THR A 882 -19.18 -22.08 -25.81
N ASP A 883 -19.26 -21.09 -24.92
CA ASP A 883 -19.09 -19.68 -25.25
C ASP A 883 -17.64 -19.20 -25.01
N VAL A 884 -16.79 -20.10 -24.50
CA VAL A 884 -15.39 -19.86 -24.10
C VAL A 884 -14.50 -21.03 -24.52
N ASP A 885 -13.21 -20.80 -24.69
CA ASP A 885 -12.23 -21.88 -24.80
C ASP A 885 -11.99 -22.52 -23.42
N VAL A 886 -12.77 -23.55 -23.12
CA VAL A 886 -12.65 -24.32 -21.87
C VAL A 886 -11.29 -25.02 -21.77
N ALA A 887 -10.72 -25.48 -22.88
CA ALA A 887 -9.42 -26.15 -22.86
C ALA A 887 -8.30 -25.19 -22.44
N ALA A 888 -8.29 -23.97 -22.98
CA ALA A 888 -7.41 -22.89 -22.53
C ALA A 888 -7.68 -22.48 -21.07
N ALA A 889 -8.95 -22.43 -20.66
CA ALA A 889 -9.36 -22.08 -19.29
C ALA A 889 -8.85 -23.08 -18.24
N THR A 890 -8.84 -24.38 -18.55
CA THR A 890 -8.49 -25.46 -17.61
C THR A 890 -7.06 -25.99 -17.73
N ALA A 891 -6.30 -25.59 -18.76
CA ALA A 891 -4.98 -26.17 -19.09
C ALA A 891 -4.01 -26.16 -17.91
N GLY A 892 -3.70 -27.35 -17.37
CA GLY A 892 -2.82 -27.50 -16.20
C GLY A 892 -3.39 -26.94 -14.89
N LEU A 893 -4.72 -26.87 -14.76
CA LEU A 893 -5.47 -26.81 -13.49
C LEU A 893 -6.19 -28.13 -13.24
N VAL A 894 -6.80 -28.68 -14.29
CA VAL A 894 -7.61 -29.90 -14.31
C VAL A 894 -7.00 -30.87 -15.33
N ASP A 895 -7.10 -32.18 -15.08
CA ASP A 895 -6.58 -33.21 -15.99
C ASP A 895 -7.22 -33.13 -17.39
N ASP A 896 -6.40 -33.29 -18.44
CA ASP A 896 -6.84 -33.19 -19.85
C ASP A 896 -8.00 -34.15 -20.19
N ALA A 897 -8.04 -35.31 -19.53
CA ALA A 897 -9.11 -36.31 -19.67
C ALA A 897 -10.46 -35.86 -19.06
N VAL A 898 -10.44 -34.90 -18.12
CA VAL A 898 -11.63 -34.25 -17.55
C VAL A 898 -11.98 -32.97 -18.31
N ALA A 899 -10.98 -32.26 -18.84
CA ALA A 899 -11.16 -31.14 -19.75
C ALA A 899 -11.71 -31.54 -21.14
N GLY A 900 -11.77 -32.85 -21.45
CA GLY A 900 -12.34 -33.38 -22.69
C GLY A 900 -11.37 -33.46 -23.87
N LEU A 901 -10.06 -33.26 -23.64
CA LEU A 901 -9.02 -33.31 -24.68
C LEU A 901 -8.64 -34.75 -25.06
N GLY A 902 -9.59 -35.46 -25.67
CA GLY A 902 -9.32 -36.71 -26.38
C GLY A 902 -8.68 -36.46 -27.74
N ASP A 903 -7.51 -37.04 -28.01
CA ASP A 903 -6.80 -36.92 -29.29
C ASP A 903 -7.69 -37.34 -30.47
N ALA A 904 -7.90 -36.39 -31.39
CA ALA A 904 -8.72 -36.54 -32.59
C ALA A 904 -8.03 -35.97 -33.84
N GLY A 905 -6.71 -36.22 -33.98
CA GLY A 905 -6.03 -36.42 -35.27
C GLY A 905 -6.14 -35.35 -36.37
N LEU A 906 -5.01 -34.71 -36.68
CA LEU A 906 -4.82 -33.89 -37.89
C LEU A 906 -5.24 -34.65 -39.17
N GLY A 907 -6.20 -34.10 -39.92
CA GLY A 907 -6.63 -34.63 -41.22
C GLY A 907 -7.34 -33.60 -42.10
N ASP A 908 -6.84 -33.39 -43.32
CA ASP A 908 -7.45 -32.51 -44.32
C ASP A 908 -8.84 -33.00 -44.77
N ALA A 909 -9.84 -32.11 -44.77
CA ALA A 909 -11.09 -32.30 -45.49
C ALA A 909 -11.63 -30.94 -46.00
N VAL A 910 -11.84 -30.86 -47.33
CA VAL A 910 -12.22 -29.65 -48.06
C VAL A 910 -13.69 -29.27 -47.86
N VAL A 911 -14.00 -27.97 -47.91
CA VAL A 911 -15.36 -27.40 -47.86
C VAL A 911 -16.13 -27.65 -49.17
N GLU A 912 -17.36 -28.15 -49.06
CA GLU A 912 -18.46 -27.96 -50.02
C GLU A 912 -19.79 -27.81 -49.24
N PRO A 913 -20.81 -27.06 -49.70
CA PRO A 913 -22.01 -26.75 -48.92
C PRO A 913 -23.31 -27.42 -49.43
N VAL A 914 -24.45 -27.05 -48.80
CA VAL A 914 -25.86 -27.10 -49.28
C VAL A 914 -26.77 -28.24 -48.74
N ALA A 915 -28.03 -27.81 -48.48
CA ALA A 915 -29.30 -28.54 -48.35
C ALA A 915 -29.83 -28.88 -46.94
N VAL A 916 -31.16 -28.74 -46.84
CA VAL A 916 -32.04 -28.94 -45.68
C VAL A 916 -32.89 -30.19 -45.94
N HIS A 917 -33.20 -31.01 -44.91
CA HIS A 917 -34.51 -31.65 -44.75
C HIS A 917 -34.66 -32.30 -43.34
N GLU A 918 -35.87 -32.80 -43.06
CA GLU A 918 -36.38 -33.07 -41.71
C GLU A 918 -36.16 -34.51 -41.21
N HIS A 919 -36.31 -34.67 -39.89
CA HIS A 919 -36.60 -35.91 -39.14
C HIS A 919 -35.69 -37.15 -39.32
N GLY A 920 -34.98 -37.49 -38.22
CA GLY A 920 -35.06 -38.87 -37.70
C GLY A 920 -33.83 -39.78 -37.90
N ALA A 921 -32.66 -39.36 -37.43
CA ALA A 921 -31.51 -40.26 -37.24
C ALA A 921 -30.82 -40.04 -35.87
N ARG A 922 -30.04 -41.04 -35.43
CA ARG A 922 -29.27 -40.98 -34.16
C ARG A 922 -28.18 -39.90 -34.23
N PRO A 923 -27.78 -39.30 -33.09
CA PRO A 923 -26.65 -38.38 -33.06
C PRO A 923 -25.37 -39.08 -33.53
N VAL A 924 -24.62 -38.41 -34.40
CA VAL A 924 -23.26 -38.83 -34.77
C VAL A 924 -22.33 -38.46 -33.61
N ALA A 925 -21.56 -39.43 -33.11
CA ALA A 925 -20.54 -39.15 -32.10
C ALA A 925 -19.38 -38.38 -32.75
N GLY A 926 -19.15 -37.13 -32.31
CA GLY A 926 -18.22 -36.22 -32.99
C GLY A 926 -17.93 -34.89 -32.29
N SER A 927 -18.19 -34.76 -30.98
CA SER A 927 -17.67 -33.66 -30.16
C SER A 927 -17.47 -34.12 -28.72
N ALA A 928 -16.43 -33.61 -28.06
CA ALA A 928 -16.18 -33.89 -26.66
C ALA A 928 -17.09 -33.02 -25.78
N PHE A 929 -18.12 -33.61 -25.20
CA PHE A 929 -18.94 -32.95 -24.19
C PHE A 929 -18.12 -32.80 -22.90
N VAL A 930 -17.80 -31.55 -22.53
CA VAL A 930 -17.39 -31.23 -21.16
C VAL A 930 -18.59 -31.47 -20.24
N ASP A 931 -18.51 -32.42 -19.31
CA ASP A 931 -19.50 -32.50 -18.24
C ASP A 931 -19.25 -31.34 -17.26
N GLY A 932 -19.98 -30.25 -17.45
CA GLY A 932 -19.87 -29.04 -16.63
C GLY A 932 -20.00 -29.29 -15.12
N ARG A 933 -20.71 -30.35 -14.71
CA ARG A 933 -20.79 -30.76 -13.29
C ARG A 933 -19.51 -31.40 -12.77
N THR A 934 -18.76 -32.10 -13.60
CA THR A 934 -17.43 -32.60 -13.24
C THR A 934 -16.41 -31.44 -13.23
N LEU A 935 -16.48 -30.53 -14.21
CA LEU A 935 -15.64 -29.32 -14.22
C LEU A 935 -15.86 -28.47 -12.95
N ALA A 936 -17.10 -28.12 -12.61
CA ALA A 936 -17.40 -27.34 -11.41
C ALA A 936 -16.90 -28.03 -10.12
N ARG A 937 -17.00 -29.36 -10.02
CA ARG A 937 -16.48 -30.14 -8.89
C ARG A 937 -14.96 -30.16 -8.80
N GLU A 938 -14.23 -30.21 -9.91
CA GLU A 938 -12.77 -30.06 -9.87
C GLU A 938 -12.32 -28.61 -9.64
N THR A 939 -13.10 -27.61 -10.07
CA THR A 939 -12.90 -26.20 -9.68
C THR A 939 -13.05 -26.02 -8.17
N ALA A 940 -14.10 -26.59 -7.56
CA ALA A 940 -14.30 -26.59 -6.11
C ALA A 940 -13.12 -27.21 -5.35
N ARG A 941 -12.66 -28.41 -5.78
CA ARG A 941 -11.48 -29.08 -5.22
C ARG A 941 -10.18 -28.30 -5.48
N GLY A 942 -10.09 -27.60 -6.61
CA GLY A 942 -8.96 -26.75 -6.97
C GLY A 942 -8.80 -25.57 -6.02
N LEU A 943 -9.91 -24.85 -5.76
CA LEU A 943 -9.98 -23.76 -4.79
C LEU A 943 -9.55 -24.20 -3.38
N GLU A 944 -10.01 -25.36 -2.91
CA GLU A 944 -9.65 -25.88 -1.58
C GLU A 944 -8.16 -26.24 -1.47
N ARG A 945 -7.61 -27.00 -2.44
CA ARG A 945 -6.17 -27.34 -2.49
C ARG A 945 -5.28 -26.10 -2.65
N TRP A 946 -5.75 -25.11 -3.41
CA TRP A 946 -5.10 -23.81 -3.50
C TRP A 946 -5.10 -23.10 -2.15
N PHE A 947 -6.22 -23.10 -1.42
CA PHE A 947 -6.31 -22.42 -0.14
C PHE A 947 -5.44 -23.07 0.95
N GLU A 948 -5.27 -24.40 0.94
CA GLU A 948 -4.26 -25.07 1.78
C GLU A 948 -2.85 -24.48 1.54
N THR A 949 -2.48 -24.29 0.28
CA THR A 949 -1.19 -23.66 -0.10
C THR A 949 -1.13 -22.18 0.31
N TYR A 950 -2.23 -21.44 0.12
CA TYR A 950 -2.37 -20.04 0.52
C TYR A 950 -2.22 -19.86 2.04
N CYS A 951 -2.73 -20.78 2.85
CA CYS A 951 -2.57 -20.75 4.31
C CYS A 951 -1.10 -20.82 4.74
N ASP A 952 -0.29 -21.63 4.06
CA ASP A 952 1.14 -21.74 4.39
C ASP A 952 1.93 -20.51 3.93
N VAL A 953 1.54 -19.88 2.81
CA VAL A 953 2.04 -18.54 2.42
C VAL A 953 1.65 -17.49 3.47
N TRP A 954 0.39 -17.43 3.89
CA TRP A 954 -0.13 -16.53 4.93
C TRP A 954 0.67 -16.63 6.24
N ARG A 955 0.97 -17.86 6.68
CA ARG A 955 1.75 -18.16 7.90
C ARG A 955 3.21 -17.68 7.86
N THR A 956 3.74 -17.31 6.70
CA THR A 956 5.06 -16.66 6.61
C THR A 956 5.05 -15.18 7.04
N VAL A 957 3.87 -14.57 7.16
CA VAL A 957 3.68 -13.14 7.48
C VAL A 957 2.94 -12.96 8.82
N SER A 958 1.83 -13.69 8.98
CA SER A 958 0.80 -13.51 10.01
C SER A 958 0.55 -14.80 10.76
N ALA A 959 0.05 -14.72 11.99
CA ALA A 959 -0.67 -15.84 12.60
C ALA A 959 -2.03 -16.04 11.89
N GLU A 960 -2.81 -17.05 12.27
CA GLU A 960 -4.11 -17.34 11.65
C GLU A 960 -5.02 -16.10 11.53
N SER A 961 -5.04 -15.23 12.56
CA SER A 961 -5.79 -13.97 12.53
C SER A 961 -7.22 -14.16 12.01
N GLU A 962 -7.63 -13.44 10.97
CA GLU A 962 -8.97 -13.59 10.39
C GLU A 962 -9.04 -14.48 9.13
N LEU A 963 -8.00 -15.29 8.85
CA LEU A 963 -7.91 -16.21 7.69
C LEU A 963 -9.16 -17.11 7.53
N ARG A 964 -9.80 -17.48 8.64
CA ARG A 964 -11.08 -18.22 8.68
C ARG A 964 -12.21 -17.56 7.88
N ARG A 965 -12.16 -16.24 7.65
CA ARG A 965 -13.16 -15.49 6.89
C ARG A 965 -12.95 -15.61 5.39
N ILE A 966 -11.69 -15.55 4.93
CA ILE A 966 -11.32 -15.86 3.54
C ILE A 966 -11.69 -17.32 3.22
N ALA A 967 -11.40 -18.24 4.16
CA ALA A 967 -11.86 -19.63 4.07
C ALA A 967 -13.40 -19.71 3.93
N SER A 968 -14.16 -18.92 4.69
CA SER A 968 -15.63 -18.93 4.60
C SER A 968 -16.17 -18.52 3.22
N ILE A 969 -15.48 -17.64 2.49
CA ILE A 969 -15.85 -17.28 1.11
C ILE A 969 -15.46 -18.40 0.15
N VAL A 970 -14.21 -18.88 0.22
CA VAL A 970 -13.70 -19.94 -0.66
C VAL A 970 -14.53 -21.23 -0.54
N TRP A 971 -14.95 -21.60 0.68
CA TRP A 971 -15.80 -22.78 0.91
C TRP A 971 -17.24 -22.57 0.43
N ARG A 972 -17.87 -21.40 0.66
CA ARG A 972 -19.21 -21.10 0.11
C ARG A 972 -19.20 -21.20 -1.41
N ILE A 973 -18.17 -20.66 -2.09
CA ILE A 973 -18.00 -20.79 -3.54
C ILE A 973 -17.80 -22.26 -3.94
N ALA A 974 -16.93 -23.02 -3.25
CA ALA A 974 -16.73 -24.45 -3.53
C ALA A 974 -18.03 -25.26 -3.40
N ASP A 975 -18.92 -24.93 -2.46
CA ASP A 975 -20.21 -25.59 -2.29
C ASP A 975 -21.27 -25.13 -3.33
N PHE A 976 -21.29 -23.85 -3.71
CA PHE A 976 -22.07 -23.38 -4.87
C PHE A 976 -21.63 -24.03 -6.20
N LEU A 977 -20.40 -24.53 -6.29
CA LEU A 977 -19.89 -25.28 -7.45
C LEU A 977 -20.18 -26.80 -7.37
N ARG A 978 -20.68 -27.30 -6.23
CA ARG A 978 -21.03 -28.72 -6.02
C ARG A 978 -22.51 -29.05 -6.24
N ALA A 979 -23.38 -28.09 -5.90
CA ALA A 979 -24.84 -28.23 -5.86
C ALA A 979 -25.50 -28.14 -7.23
#